data_AF-A0A428U2P5-F1
#
_entry.id   AF-A0A428U2P5-F1
#
_cell.length_a   1.000
_cell.length_b   1.000
_cell.length_c   1.000
_cell.angle_alpha   90.00
_cell.angle_beta   90.00
_cell.angle_gamma   90.00
#
_symmetry.space_group_name_H-M   'P 1'
#
loop_
_entity.id
_entity.type
_entity.pdbx_description
1 polymer ?
#
loop_
_entity_poly.entity_id
_entity_poly.type
_entity_poly.pdbx_seq_one_letter_code
_entity_poly.pdbx_strand_id
1 'polypeptide(L)'
;MRTSRYTRQACDNCRRRKIKCDSQPPQCANCRSSNLECEYSLVRRKRGPKPRVSIPTPEIPSPSVSEYPDQAVTTTASLTPREEEVEEAERSAERNPFITSSPLSNSGQEYRPMPVAEVATLQTPSADTTAAFEFRPTRGSSSAVGLSLPLGHYPHNMHETLTSAIENLGLPLEQTVRQCLCLYMEQCFPISPIIHLASLKKHVDLLLPSSRHLFQPAFPRVLPHDTEWSGPCLDDMRAFTLVTSACANICSKIPTSVFTPGSKLVHHFLAASRGMLMCYEDQDVAHPDSSSLSIRVFQAVALHTLGKIRLSWYVLGHALRLALVMRLFDKASYSHLDQVEAQLRKNAFWILYVSDKSASVLNNVPTTLHDAHLDGSLLTVVSADQDEDQPCLLEDAEEPLYKAPYESQIHIGFRLSQRLWSLAADLLHDIRILSRLNSKTSSISGPPPIDSFQQGIIQSYMAFCSVLDAMPPWLCDPGSHTVQDADQSITNFQRRTFWIQRANLLVTFHCLRLVLLREASAQGFSAILGVTNDPDMLALRNTEISHELITIVTCTPFEALQANGEPLFSVFPHSSFHAMHSETQYQNPIVPGFAPDPSVVHVDGVFYLATSSFHFFPGLPIYASRDLKEWKHIGNAINRPEQLSLYAASTKHVPLDTGHSMVASGGLFAPTIKYHRGVFYIVCTNAGHGGKTLRTDNFVISTTDIWSNNWSDPIPIPFKGIDPGLFFDDDGRVYFHGCFLLDRTKQPSCTITQFEINIETGEPISEQRVIWQGHARYDTEGPHIYKLGKWYYLLVAEGGTFEHHMLCISRSESVWGPYEDFKGNPILTADGKDDEYIQNTGHGELFQDSNGQWWAAVLGVRNEKSCQPLGRETFLTPVHWPDGGWPVIAQPTMKFTGPIATSLSQQTREEIDTVGRWVPPARVEDLFIRDPELSRYKLPDSDQSPYILFPSQSDFSAPMGTSTFIGRRQRSLNSTATTCIDIATSESTACHGIKAGLAVYKDHMRHVYLAYDFDTKEVVCHVRNASTGLGRTLAATLQVRENAKTLGLKIIAASARYRLFARQCTSRVEEEWQELGSCETAELAAREMTGPVFGTFAHTAITESECIGVRFLNLDVKN
;
A
#
# COMPACT_ATOMS: atom_id res chain seq x y z
N MET A 1 -30.99 -56.71 21.02
CA MET A 1 -30.07 -56.05 20.06
C MET A 1 -29.09 -55.18 20.84
N ARG A 2 -27.79 -55.21 20.51
CA ARG A 2 -26.75 -54.30 21.01
C ARG A 2 -25.70 -54.16 19.90
N THR A 3 -25.37 -52.93 19.53
CA THR A 3 -24.20 -52.60 18.69
C THR A 3 -23.40 -51.50 19.40
N SER A 4 -22.08 -51.62 19.38
CA SER A 4 -21.17 -50.85 20.22
C SER A 4 -20.89 -49.44 19.69
N ARG A 5 -20.51 -48.54 20.59
CA ARG A 5 -19.84 -47.27 20.23
C ARG A 5 -18.50 -47.61 19.58
N TYR A 6 -18.34 -47.36 18.29
CA TYR A 6 -17.05 -47.41 17.61
C TYR A 6 -16.36 -46.05 17.67
N THR A 7 -15.10 -46.02 18.07
CA THR A 7 -14.29 -44.80 18.18
C THR A 7 -13.78 -44.36 16.80
N ARG A 8 -13.52 -43.05 16.63
CA ARG A 8 -12.85 -42.49 15.44
C ARG A 8 -11.36 -42.84 15.40
N GLN A 9 -11.02 -44.13 15.45
CA GLN A 9 -9.65 -44.63 15.44
C GLN A 9 -9.33 -45.29 14.10
N ALA A 10 -8.19 -44.95 13.49
CA ALA A 10 -7.66 -45.68 12.35
C ALA A 10 -7.32 -47.14 12.72
N CYS A 11 -7.78 -48.10 11.91
CA CYS A 11 -7.51 -49.53 12.07
C CYS A 11 -6.02 -49.85 11.87
N ASP A 12 -5.60 -51.00 12.41
CA ASP A 12 -4.18 -51.32 12.52
C ASP A 12 -3.55 -51.71 11.18
N ASN A 13 -4.33 -52.25 10.23
CA ASN A 13 -3.82 -52.52 8.88
C ASN A 13 -3.58 -51.23 8.07
N CYS A 14 -4.48 -50.24 8.14
CA CYS A 14 -4.20 -48.91 7.59
C CYS A 14 -3.02 -48.22 8.30
N ARG A 15 -2.93 -48.36 9.63
CA ARG A 15 -1.86 -47.76 10.45
C ARG A 15 -0.48 -48.38 10.18
N ARG A 16 -0.37 -49.71 10.06
CA ARG A 16 0.85 -50.43 9.63
C ARG A 16 1.30 -49.95 8.26
N ARG A 17 0.36 -49.80 7.31
CA ARG A 17 0.58 -49.29 5.95
C ARG A 17 0.78 -47.75 5.88
N LYS A 18 0.68 -47.03 7.00
CA LYS A 18 0.75 -45.55 7.10
C LYS A 18 -0.26 -44.79 6.23
N ILE A 19 -1.38 -45.40 5.86
CA ILE A 19 -2.44 -44.78 5.03
C ILE A 19 -3.61 -44.28 5.88
N LYS A 20 -4.30 -43.23 5.39
CA LYS A 20 -5.47 -42.62 6.04
C LYS A 20 -6.62 -43.64 6.12
N CYS A 21 -7.24 -43.76 7.29
CA CYS A 21 -8.35 -44.69 7.52
C CYS A 21 -9.68 -43.92 7.63
N ASP A 22 -10.56 -44.13 6.66
CA ASP A 22 -11.94 -43.63 6.63
C ASP A 22 -12.82 -44.21 7.75
N SER A 23 -12.44 -45.37 8.30
CA SER A 23 -13.05 -45.99 9.48
C SER A 23 -14.55 -46.35 9.32
N GLN A 24 -15.01 -46.52 8.06
CA GLN A 24 -16.37 -46.99 7.73
C GLN A 24 -16.62 -48.42 8.25
N PRO A 25 -17.75 -48.71 8.92
CA PRO A 25 -18.14 -50.07 9.26
C PRO A 25 -18.73 -50.82 8.05
N PRO A 26 -18.69 -52.17 8.03
CA PRO A 26 -17.95 -53.04 8.95
C PRO A 26 -16.43 -53.02 8.70
N GLN A 27 -16.00 -52.52 7.55
CA GLN A 27 -14.61 -52.59 7.08
C GLN A 27 -14.30 -51.34 6.23
N CYS A 28 -13.23 -50.61 6.59
CA CYS A 28 -12.87 -49.33 5.97
C CYS A 28 -12.45 -49.50 4.51
N ALA A 29 -12.63 -48.47 3.69
CA ALA A 29 -12.41 -48.51 2.24
C ALA A 29 -10.99 -48.97 1.86
N ASN A 30 -9.97 -48.54 2.60
CA ASN A 30 -8.56 -48.92 2.35
C ASN A 30 -8.18 -50.34 2.78
N CYS A 31 -8.99 -50.98 3.62
CA CYS A 31 -8.87 -52.41 3.91
C CYS A 31 -9.69 -53.24 2.91
N ARG A 32 -10.89 -52.76 2.57
CA ARG A 32 -11.80 -53.38 1.57
C ARG A 32 -11.18 -53.44 0.18
N SER A 33 -10.57 -52.36 -0.30
CA SER A 33 -9.85 -52.30 -1.57
C SER A 33 -8.61 -53.21 -1.62
N SER A 34 -8.13 -53.66 -0.47
CA SER A 34 -6.96 -54.52 -0.31
C SER A 34 -7.32 -55.93 0.18
N ASN A 35 -8.61 -56.26 0.26
CA ASN A 35 -9.16 -57.53 0.72
C ASN A 35 -8.66 -57.98 2.11
N LEU A 36 -8.50 -57.03 3.04
CA LEU A 36 -8.06 -57.26 4.43
C LEU A 36 -9.16 -56.86 5.42
N GLU A 37 -9.22 -57.53 6.57
CA GLU A 37 -10.11 -57.12 7.66
C GLU A 37 -9.53 -55.96 8.51
N CYS A 38 -10.41 -55.27 9.23
CA CYS A 38 -10.06 -54.12 10.07
C CYS A 38 -9.78 -54.55 11.52
N GLU A 39 -8.53 -54.90 11.79
CA GLU A 39 -8.03 -55.13 13.16
C GLU A 39 -7.89 -53.82 13.97
N TYR A 40 -8.09 -53.92 15.29
CA TYR A 40 -7.92 -52.82 16.26
C TYR A 40 -7.22 -53.31 17.56
N SER A 41 -6.33 -54.29 17.44
CA SER A 41 -5.66 -54.98 18.57
C SER A 41 -4.37 -54.31 19.07
N LEU A 42 -3.78 -53.35 18.34
CA LEU A 42 -2.49 -52.74 18.71
C LEU A 42 -2.62 -51.66 19.78
N VAL A 43 -2.32 -52.03 21.02
CA VAL A 43 -2.22 -51.14 22.19
C VAL A 43 -1.30 -49.94 21.89
N ARG A 44 -1.80 -48.72 22.16
CA ARG A 44 -1.10 -47.46 21.86
C ARG A 44 -0.29 -46.96 23.07
N ARG A 45 1.04 -47.06 23.02
CA ARG A 45 1.92 -46.32 23.95
C ARG A 45 1.91 -44.82 23.64
N LYS A 46 1.81 -43.97 24.67
CA LYS A 46 2.01 -42.51 24.55
C LYS A 46 3.51 -42.20 24.40
N ARG A 47 3.86 -41.12 23.69
CA ARG A 47 5.23 -40.54 23.72
C ARG A 47 5.36 -39.60 24.92
N GLY A 48 6.49 -39.67 25.61
CA GLY A 48 6.87 -38.71 26.66
C GLY A 48 7.70 -37.52 26.12
N PRO A 49 8.17 -36.63 27.00
CA PRO A 49 9.03 -35.49 26.63
C PRO A 49 10.40 -35.91 26.10
N LYS A 50 11.08 -35.03 25.35
CA LYS A 50 12.49 -35.20 24.97
C LYS A 50 13.42 -34.94 26.18
N PRO A 51 14.46 -35.76 26.43
CA PRO A 51 15.52 -35.44 27.38
C PRO A 51 16.52 -34.41 26.81
N ARG A 52 17.30 -33.78 27.70
CA ARG A 52 18.47 -32.96 27.32
C ARG A 52 19.65 -33.87 26.89
N VAL A 53 20.53 -33.33 26.05
CA VAL A 53 21.78 -33.98 25.63
C VAL A 53 22.94 -33.48 26.51
N SER A 54 23.86 -34.38 26.86
CA SER A 54 25.15 -34.09 27.50
C SER A 54 26.30 -34.61 26.63
N ILE A 55 27.51 -34.08 26.86
CA ILE A 55 28.70 -34.27 26.00
C ILE A 55 29.32 -35.67 26.23
N PRO A 56 29.80 -36.37 25.17
CA PRO A 56 30.35 -37.73 25.29
C PRO A 56 31.85 -37.79 25.63
N THR A 57 32.26 -38.93 26.20
CA THR A 57 33.64 -39.42 26.37
C THR A 57 33.65 -40.96 26.25
N PRO A 58 34.79 -41.64 25.99
CA PRO A 58 34.78 -42.73 25.00
C PRO A 58 34.58 -44.19 25.47
N GLU A 59 34.02 -44.98 24.53
CA GLU A 59 34.27 -46.40 24.18
C GLU A 59 35.74 -46.87 24.36
N ILE A 60 36.14 -48.14 24.54
CA ILE A 60 35.56 -49.52 24.44
C ILE A 60 36.21 -50.33 25.62
N PRO A 61 35.54 -51.18 26.46
CA PRO A 61 34.89 -52.44 26.04
C PRO A 61 33.70 -52.93 26.90
N SER A 62 33.35 -54.23 26.77
CA SER A 62 32.40 -55.01 27.57
C SER A 62 33.10 -56.19 28.31
N PRO A 63 32.41 -56.93 29.21
CA PRO A 63 31.79 -58.17 28.73
C PRO A 63 30.46 -58.64 29.42
N SER A 64 29.68 -59.40 28.66
CA SER A 64 28.81 -60.55 29.00
C SER A 64 27.93 -60.63 30.29
N VAL A 65 26.61 -60.74 30.03
CA VAL A 65 25.67 -61.83 30.46
C VAL A 65 25.30 -62.02 31.96
N SER A 66 24.05 -62.43 32.19
CA SER A 66 23.44 -62.94 33.44
C SER A 66 23.28 -61.94 34.62
N GLU A 67 22.25 -62.00 35.47
CA GLU A 67 21.05 -62.87 35.50
C GLU A 67 19.80 -62.18 36.11
N TYR A 68 18.66 -62.87 36.05
CA TYR A 68 17.39 -62.56 36.72
C TYR A 68 17.41 -63.00 38.21
N PRO A 69 16.40 -62.73 39.07
CA PRO A 69 15.22 -61.85 38.92
C PRO A 69 14.91 -60.95 40.16
N ASP A 70 13.75 -60.27 40.06
CA ASP A 70 12.70 -60.17 41.11
C ASP A 70 12.75 -59.23 42.33
N GLN A 71 11.57 -58.63 42.54
CA GLN A 71 10.92 -58.25 43.81
C GLN A 71 11.57 -57.13 44.66
N ALA A 72 10.81 -56.39 45.48
CA ALA A 72 9.40 -55.96 45.45
C ALA A 72 9.19 -54.92 46.57
N VAL A 73 8.08 -54.14 46.50
CA VAL A 73 7.43 -53.47 47.65
C VAL A 73 8.22 -52.32 48.33
N THR A 74 7.65 -51.30 48.99
CA THR A 74 6.48 -50.41 48.76
C THR A 74 6.73 -49.14 49.63
N THR A 75 5.89 -48.10 49.51
CA THR A 75 5.53 -47.15 50.60
C THR A 75 6.56 -46.13 51.11
N THR A 76 6.25 -44.84 50.87
CA THR A 76 6.18 -43.71 51.85
C THR A 76 7.33 -43.39 52.81
N ALA A 77 7.55 -42.13 53.23
CA ALA A 77 7.12 -40.81 52.75
C ALA A 77 7.89 -39.73 53.55
N SER A 78 7.85 -38.48 53.06
CA SER A 78 7.97 -37.21 53.82
C SER A 78 8.65 -37.20 55.21
N LEU A 79 9.66 -36.33 55.36
CA LEU A 79 9.51 -35.11 56.18
C LEU A 79 10.60 -34.08 55.84
N THR A 80 10.57 -32.93 56.53
CA THR A 80 11.19 -31.67 56.08
C THR A 80 12.41 -31.25 56.96
N PRO A 81 12.79 -29.98 57.14
CA PRO A 81 14.13 -29.50 56.81
C PRO A 81 14.94 -29.10 58.05
N ARG A 82 16.09 -28.42 57.86
CA ARG A 82 16.51 -27.25 58.66
C ARG A 82 17.71 -26.50 58.06
N GLU A 83 17.77 -25.20 58.37
CA GLU A 83 18.90 -24.32 58.78
C GLU A 83 20.33 -24.56 58.18
N GLU A 84 21.22 -23.57 58.00
CA GLU A 84 21.37 -22.26 58.67
C GLU A 84 22.18 -21.23 57.80
N GLU A 85 21.79 -19.94 57.84
CA GLU A 85 22.59 -18.71 58.02
C GLU A 85 23.78 -18.22 57.10
N VAL A 86 23.74 -16.89 56.76
CA VAL A 86 24.78 -15.81 57.00
C VAL A 86 26.12 -15.84 56.21
N GLU A 87 26.72 -14.75 55.67
CA GLU A 87 26.45 -13.29 55.61
C GLU A 87 27.08 -12.57 54.38
N GLU A 88 26.84 -11.24 54.31
CA GLU A 88 27.48 -10.08 53.63
C GLU A 88 29.02 -10.07 53.38
N ALA A 89 29.68 -9.07 52.75
CA ALA A 89 29.45 -8.03 51.69
C ALA A 89 30.80 -7.22 51.52
N GLU A 90 31.05 -6.12 50.79
CA GLU A 90 30.40 -5.26 49.76
C GLU A 90 31.49 -4.39 49.03
N ARG A 91 31.14 -3.63 47.96
CA ARG A 91 31.84 -2.40 47.44
C ARG A 91 33.28 -2.56 46.85
N SER A 92 33.87 -1.63 46.05
CA SER A 92 33.42 -0.48 45.21
C SER A 92 34.58 0.12 44.37
N ALA A 93 34.28 0.84 43.26
CA ALA A 93 35.08 1.95 42.67
C ALA A 93 36.47 1.60 42.02
N GLU A 94 37.13 2.37 41.14
CA GLU A 94 36.82 3.61 40.37
C GLU A 94 37.78 3.80 39.14
N ARG A 95 37.37 4.62 38.14
CA ARG A 95 38.16 5.46 37.18
C ARG A 95 39.08 4.89 36.07
N ASN A 96 39.10 5.67 34.97
CA ASN A 96 39.94 5.68 33.74
C ASN A 96 41.28 6.47 34.00
N PRO A 97 42.30 6.61 33.08
CA PRO A 97 42.18 6.76 31.60
C PRO A 97 43.34 6.31 30.65
N PHE A 98 43.01 6.25 29.34
CA PHE A 98 43.80 6.63 28.11
C PHE A 98 45.22 6.09 27.73
N ILE A 99 45.34 5.80 26.42
CA ILE A 99 46.42 6.15 25.44
C ILE A 99 47.50 5.10 24.98
N THR A 100 47.46 4.83 23.66
CA THR A 100 48.49 4.39 22.67
C THR A 100 49.00 2.93 22.47
N SER A 101 49.25 2.67 21.17
CA SER A 101 50.20 1.73 20.52
C SER A 101 49.89 0.23 20.39
N SER A 102 49.44 -0.16 19.19
CA SER A 102 49.85 -1.38 18.47
C SER A 102 51.32 -1.24 17.98
N PRO A 103 52.09 -2.30 17.61
CA PRO A 103 51.70 -3.27 16.56
C PRO A 103 52.16 -4.75 16.69
N LEU A 104 51.56 -5.60 15.85
CA LEU A 104 52.11 -6.80 15.18
C LEU A 104 53.06 -7.77 15.92
N SER A 105 52.64 -9.04 16.05
CA SER A 105 53.35 -10.18 15.42
C SER A 105 52.57 -11.51 15.55
N ASN A 106 52.73 -12.40 14.56
CA ASN A 106 52.10 -13.73 14.49
C ASN A 106 53.01 -14.83 15.06
N SER A 107 52.50 -15.68 15.94
CA SER A 107 52.77 -17.13 16.01
C SER A 107 51.87 -17.80 17.07
N GLY A 108 51.29 -18.99 16.87
CA GLY A 108 51.25 -19.82 15.67
C GLY A 108 50.46 -21.13 15.89
N GLN A 109 50.51 -22.02 14.89
CA GLN A 109 50.03 -23.42 14.85
C GLN A 109 48.52 -23.72 14.65
N GLU A 110 48.24 -24.27 13.46
CA GLU A 110 47.54 -25.56 13.25
C GLU A 110 46.11 -25.75 13.79
N TYR A 111 45.13 -25.20 13.05
CA TYR A 111 43.78 -25.79 13.04
C TYR A 111 43.69 -26.96 12.05
N ARG A 112 43.29 -28.14 12.56
CA ARG A 112 42.85 -29.27 11.71
C ARG A 112 41.49 -28.96 11.05
N PRO A 113 41.13 -29.62 9.93
CA PRO A 113 39.87 -29.38 9.25
C PRO A 113 38.65 -29.64 10.15
N MET A 114 37.79 -28.63 10.31
CA MET A 114 36.43 -28.83 10.80
C MET A 114 35.61 -29.54 9.70
N PRO A 115 34.71 -30.49 10.06
CA PRO A 115 33.85 -31.14 9.08
C PRO A 115 32.85 -30.16 8.47
N VAL A 116 32.43 -30.44 7.24
CA VAL A 116 31.41 -29.67 6.52
C VAL A 116 30.12 -29.64 7.33
N ALA A 117 29.65 -28.45 7.70
CA ALA A 117 28.35 -28.29 8.33
C ALA A 117 27.24 -28.68 7.34
N GLU A 118 26.38 -29.62 7.75
CA GLU A 118 25.25 -30.04 6.92
C GLU A 118 24.30 -28.85 6.68
N VAL A 119 23.95 -28.61 5.42
CA VAL A 119 22.99 -27.56 5.04
C VAL A 119 21.65 -27.88 5.70
N ALA A 120 21.17 -26.98 6.56
CA ALA A 120 19.90 -27.13 7.24
C ALA A 120 18.75 -27.19 6.22
N THR A 121 18.22 -28.38 5.98
CA THR A 121 17.09 -28.61 5.08
C THR A 121 15.82 -28.00 5.68
N LEU A 122 15.54 -26.74 5.31
CA LEU A 122 14.25 -26.10 5.56
C LEU A 122 13.14 -26.93 4.90
N GLN A 123 12.07 -27.15 5.67
CA GLN A 123 11.00 -28.06 5.28
C GLN A 123 10.07 -27.39 4.28
N THR A 124 9.85 -28.03 3.13
CA THR A 124 8.85 -27.61 2.14
C THR A 124 7.45 -27.61 2.77
N PRO A 125 6.68 -26.51 2.68
CA PRO A 125 5.27 -26.53 3.08
C PRO A 125 4.47 -27.49 2.18
N SER A 126 3.38 -28.04 2.72
CA SER A 126 2.57 -29.06 2.06
C SER A 126 1.76 -28.48 0.89
N ALA A 127 1.86 -29.12 -0.28
CA ALA A 127 0.99 -28.85 -1.40
C ALA A 127 -0.41 -29.44 -1.18
N ASP A 128 -1.37 -28.58 -0.84
CA ASP A 128 -2.80 -28.80 -1.02
C ASP A 128 -3.35 -27.60 -1.83
N THR A 129 -4.26 -27.85 -2.78
CA THR A 129 -4.85 -26.87 -3.74
C THR A 129 -4.05 -26.44 -4.98
N THR A 130 -3.17 -27.29 -5.52
CA THR A 130 -2.93 -27.29 -6.99
C THR A 130 -3.83 -28.34 -7.65
N ALA A 131 -4.81 -27.90 -8.46
CA ALA A 131 -5.67 -28.81 -9.22
C ALA A 131 -4.89 -29.48 -10.37
N ALA A 132 -4.38 -30.68 -10.12
CA ALA A 132 -3.59 -31.43 -11.10
C ALA A 132 -4.46 -32.03 -12.21
N PHE A 133 -4.49 -31.37 -13.38
CA PHE A 133 -4.97 -31.96 -14.63
C PHE A 133 -3.95 -32.98 -15.18
N GLU A 134 -3.86 -34.15 -14.52
CA GLU A 134 -3.12 -35.30 -15.07
C GLU A 134 -3.94 -36.00 -16.16
N PHE A 135 -3.53 -35.82 -17.42
CA PHE A 135 -4.03 -36.64 -18.54
C PHE A 135 -3.56 -38.10 -18.37
N ARG A 136 -4.51 -39.03 -18.15
CA ARG A 136 -4.23 -40.47 -18.13
C ARG A 136 -4.45 -41.10 -19.52
N PRO A 137 -3.45 -41.79 -20.11
CA PRO A 137 -3.66 -42.63 -21.27
C PRO A 137 -4.46 -43.87 -20.89
N THR A 138 -5.54 -44.17 -21.62
CA THR A 138 -6.30 -45.43 -21.51
C THR A 138 -5.63 -46.53 -22.33
N ARG A 139 -5.53 -47.74 -21.76
CA ARG A 139 -5.02 -48.92 -22.50
C ARG A 139 -6.11 -49.54 -23.37
N GLY A 140 -6.06 -49.28 -24.67
CA GLY A 140 -6.69 -50.10 -25.72
C GLY A 140 -5.73 -51.16 -26.27
N SER A 141 -6.25 -52.23 -26.86
CA SER A 141 -5.45 -53.38 -27.32
C SER A 141 -5.19 -53.40 -28.83
N SER A 142 -3.96 -53.79 -29.19
CA SER A 142 -3.59 -54.53 -30.41
C SER A 142 -4.08 -54.00 -31.78
N SER A 143 -3.20 -53.29 -32.48
CA SER A 143 -2.64 -53.71 -33.79
C SER A 143 -1.60 -52.68 -34.25
N ALA A 144 -0.77 -53.03 -35.25
CA ALA A 144 0.25 -52.13 -35.80
C ALA A 144 -0.26 -51.47 -37.09
N VAL A 145 -0.05 -50.16 -37.24
CA VAL A 145 0.17 -49.37 -38.48
C VAL A 145 0.11 -47.87 -38.13
N GLY A 146 0.99 -47.06 -38.73
CA GLY A 146 0.86 -45.60 -38.82
C GLY A 146 1.32 -44.78 -37.60
N LEU A 147 2.34 -43.93 -37.80
CA LEU A 147 2.61 -42.81 -36.89
C LEU A 147 1.48 -41.77 -37.04
N SER A 148 0.76 -41.51 -35.96
CA SER A 148 -0.28 -40.47 -35.91
C SER A 148 -0.27 -39.78 -34.55
N LEU A 149 -0.52 -38.46 -34.54
CA LEU A 149 -0.49 -37.63 -33.34
C LEU A 149 -1.57 -38.07 -32.33
N PRO A 150 -1.29 -38.01 -31.02
CA PRO A 150 -2.23 -38.47 -29.99
C PRO A 150 -3.49 -37.60 -29.95
N LEU A 151 -4.66 -38.25 -29.97
CA LEU A 151 -5.98 -37.61 -30.04
C LEU A 151 -6.16 -36.58 -28.90
N GLY A 152 -6.22 -35.29 -29.28
CA GLY A 152 -6.48 -34.18 -28.36
C GLY A 152 -5.91 -32.84 -28.85
N HIS A 153 -4.70 -32.88 -29.43
CA HIS A 153 -3.97 -31.69 -29.90
C HIS A 153 -4.42 -31.31 -31.32
N TYR A 154 -5.46 -30.48 -31.42
CA TYR A 154 -5.89 -29.87 -32.67
C TYR A 154 -5.88 -28.34 -32.55
N PRO A 155 -5.47 -27.58 -33.58
CA PRO A 155 -5.40 -26.12 -33.52
C PRO A 155 -6.69 -25.43 -33.07
N HIS A 156 -7.86 -25.83 -33.60
CA HIS A 156 -9.15 -25.26 -33.18
C HIS A 156 -9.49 -25.50 -31.70
N ASN A 157 -8.99 -26.59 -31.09
CA ASN A 157 -9.17 -26.83 -29.65
C ASN A 157 -8.33 -25.84 -28.83
N MET A 158 -7.14 -25.48 -29.30
CA MET A 158 -6.26 -24.52 -28.60
C MET A 158 -6.84 -23.10 -28.68
N HIS A 159 -7.40 -22.73 -29.84
CA HIS A 159 -8.16 -21.49 -30.01
C HIS A 159 -9.39 -21.46 -29.10
N GLU A 160 -10.26 -22.47 -29.16
CA GLU A 160 -11.47 -22.55 -28.31
C GLU A 160 -11.14 -22.53 -26.81
N THR A 161 -10.16 -23.32 -26.37
CA THR A 161 -9.78 -23.38 -24.95
C THR A 161 -9.28 -22.02 -24.45
N LEU A 162 -8.56 -21.26 -25.28
CA LEU A 162 -8.11 -19.92 -24.93
C LEU A 162 -9.28 -18.92 -24.91
N THR A 163 -10.10 -18.88 -25.97
CA THR A 163 -11.26 -18.01 -26.09
C THR A 163 -12.21 -18.21 -24.91
N SER A 164 -12.66 -19.44 -24.68
CA SER A 164 -13.58 -19.73 -23.58
C SER A 164 -12.95 -19.55 -22.20
N ALA A 165 -11.64 -19.73 -22.02
CA ALA A 165 -11.00 -19.41 -20.73
C ALA A 165 -11.03 -17.90 -20.43
N ILE A 166 -10.88 -17.05 -21.45
CA ILE A 166 -10.87 -15.59 -21.30
C ILE A 166 -12.31 -15.05 -21.17
N GLU A 167 -13.26 -15.60 -21.93
CA GLU A 167 -14.69 -15.30 -21.80
C GLU A 167 -15.25 -15.71 -20.42
N ASN A 168 -14.85 -16.87 -19.88
CA ASN A 168 -15.23 -17.31 -18.52
C ASN A 168 -14.66 -16.43 -17.40
N LEU A 169 -13.64 -15.59 -17.68
CA LEU A 169 -13.14 -14.57 -16.76
C LEU A 169 -13.86 -13.22 -16.91
N GLY A 170 -14.85 -13.12 -17.81
CA GLY A 170 -15.60 -11.89 -18.10
C GLY A 170 -14.82 -10.87 -18.92
N LEU A 171 -13.77 -11.28 -19.62
CA LEU A 171 -12.82 -10.38 -20.28
C LEU A 171 -13.03 -10.34 -21.81
N PRO A 172 -13.08 -9.15 -22.44
CA PRO A 172 -13.11 -9.03 -23.90
C PRO A 172 -11.76 -9.47 -24.50
N LEU A 173 -11.78 -10.55 -25.28
CA LEU A 173 -10.57 -11.23 -25.79
C LEU A 173 -9.65 -10.30 -26.59
N GLU A 174 -10.22 -9.54 -27.55
CA GLU A 174 -9.45 -8.63 -28.39
C GLU A 174 -8.72 -7.55 -27.58
N GLN A 175 -9.45 -6.83 -26.73
CA GLN A 175 -8.90 -5.78 -25.87
C GLN A 175 -7.84 -6.35 -24.91
N THR A 176 -8.07 -7.55 -24.37
CA THR A 176 -7.12 -8.25 -23.49
C THR A 176 -5.81 -8.55 -24.22
N VAL A 177 -5.87 -9.04 -25.46
CA VAL A 177 -4.70 -9.30 -26.31
C VAL A 177 -4.02 -7.99 -26.69
N ARG A 178 -4.76 -6.99 -27.21
CA ARG A 178 -4.20 -5.67 -27.57
C ARG A 178 -3.48 -5.02 -26.38
N GLN A 179 -4.07 -5.05 -25.18
CA GLN A 179 -3.45 -4.52 -23.95
C GLN A 179 -2.14 -5.25 -23.60
N CYS A 180 -2.10 -6.60 -23.69
CA CYS A 180 -0.85 -7.35 -23.48
C CYS A 180 0.26 -6.92 -24.46
N LEU A 181 -0.11 -6.62 -25.71
CA LEU A 181 0.85 -6.25 -26.75
C LEU A 181 1.29 -4.78 -26.66
N CYS A 182 0.43 -3.85 -26.23
CA CYS A 182 0.85 -2.49 -25.87
C CYS A 182 1.85 -2.52 -24.71
N LEU A 183 1.56 -3.29 -23.65
CA LEU A 183 2.49 -3.51 -22.53
C LEU A 183 3.81 -4.17 -22.98
N TYR A 184 3.80 -4.99 -24.03
CA TYR A 184 5.04 -5.50 -24.64
C TYR A 184 5.87 -4.38 -25.26
N MET A 185 5.27 -3.51 -26.06
CA MET A 185 5.99 -2.40 -26.72
C MET A 185 6.49 -1.35 -25.71
N GLU A 186 5.74 -1.10 -24.63
CA GLU A 186 6.18 -0.27 -23.52
C GLU A 186 7.33 -0.89 -22.71
N GLN A 187 7.22 -2.17 -22.31
CA GLN A 187 8.01 -2.70 -21.18
C GLN A 187 8.97 -3.84 -21.53
N CYS A 188 8.76 -4.55 -22.64
CA CYS A 188 9.63 -5.64 -23.07
C CYS A 188 10.44 -5.29 -24.33
N PHE A 189 9.87 -4.63 -25.34
CA PHE A 189 10.58 -4.24 -26.56
C PHE A 189 11.90 -3.47 -26.29
N PRO A 190 11.97 -2.50 -25.34
CA PRO A 190 13.21 -1.75 -25.05
C PRO A 190 14.42 -2.61 -24.64
N ILE A 191 14.18 -3.84 -24.16
CA ILE A 191 15.22 -4.79 -23.75
C ILE A 191 15.20 -6.09 -24.57
N SER A 192 14.23 -6.23 -25.48
CA SER A 192 13.93 -7.46 -26.23
C SER A 192 13.24 -7.15 -27.59
N PRO A 193 13.92 -6.48 -28.53
CA PRO A 193 13.34 -6.07 -29.82
C PRO A 193 13.28 -7.25 -30.82
N ILE A 194 12.44 -8.24 -30.54
CA ILE A 194 12.28 -9.49 -31.32
C ILE A 194 10.83 -9.73 -31.82
N ILE A 195 10.10 -8.63 -32.06
CA ILE A 195 8.80 -8.62 -32.74
C ILE A 195 8.78 -7.44 -33.72
N HIS A 196 8.20 -7.63 -34.91
CA HIS A 196 7.90 -6.56 -35.86
C HIS A 196 6.43 -6.08 -35.66
N LEU A 197 6.24 -4.78 -35.42
CA LEU A 197 4.96 -4.17 -35.03
C LEU A 197 3.87 -4.37 -36.09
N ALA A 198 4.16 -4.12 -37.36
CA ALA A 198 3.18 -4.23 -38.43
C ALA A 198 2.77 -5.68 -38.75
N SER A 199 3.62 -6.68 -38.49
CA SER A 199 3.22 -8.09 -38.51
C SER A 199 2.35 -8.43 -37.29
N LEU A 200 2.77 -7.99 -36.09
CA LEU A 200 2.05 -8.25 -34.86
C LEU A 200 0.61 -7.71 -34.87
N LYS A 201 0.40 -6.47 -35.36
CA LYS A 201 -0.94 -5.89 -35.48
C LYS A 201 -1.89 -6.75 -36.33
N LYS A 202 -1.40 -7.37 -37.41
CA LYS A 202 -2.16 -8.31 -38.27
C LYS A 202 -2.44 -9.65 -37.57
N HIS A 203 -1.49 -10.13 -36.76
CA HIS A 203 -1.60 -11.44 -36.10
C HIS A 203 -2.62 -11.46 -34.93
N VAL A 204 -3.03 -10.29 -34.41
CA VAL A 204 -4.08 -10.19 -33.38
C VAL A 204 -5.41 -10.80 -33.86
N ASP A 205 -5.77 -10.56 -35.11
CA ASP A 205 -7.07 -10.94 -35.66
C ASP A 205 -7.24 -12.48 -35.71
N LEU A 206 -6.14 -13.24 -35.76
CA LEU A 206 -6.15 -14.70 -35.72
C LEU A 206 -6.60 -15.29 -34.37
N LEU A 207 -6.54 -14.51 -33.29
CA LEU A 207 -7.04 -14.93 -31.97
C LEU A 207 -8.55 -14.68 -31.81
N LEU A 208 -9.19 -13.96 -32.72
CA LEU A 208 -10.60 -13.61 -32.61
C LEU A 208 -11.52 -14.81 -32.96
N PRO A 209 -12.72 -14.93 -32.36
CA PRO A 209 -13.64 -16.04 -32.63
C PRO A 209 -14.06 -16.17 -34.10
N SER A 210 -14.05 -15.07 -34.85
CA SER A 210 -14.24 -15.00 -36.30
C SER A 210 -13.22 -15.85 -37.06
N SER A 211 -11.95 -15.78 -36.68
CA SER A 211 -10.82 -16.47 -37.33
C SER A 211 -10.69 -17.94 -36.95
N ARG A 212 -11.46 -18.41 -35.96
CA ARG A 212 -11.44 -19.82 -35.48
C ARG A 212 -11.66 -20.85 -36.59
N HIS A 213 -12.33 -20.49 -37.68
CA HIS A 213 -12.57 -21.37 -38.83
C HIS A 213 -11.26 -21.77 -39.56
N LEU A 214 -10.25 -20.89 -39.58
CA LEU A 214 -8.93 -21.16 -40.17
C LEU A 214 -8.21 -22.33 -39.49
N PHE A 215 -8.50 -22.57 -38.21
CA PHE A 215 -7.88 -23.61 -37.38
C PHE A 215 -8.60 -24.97 -37.43
N GLN A 216 -9.62 -25.12 -38.28
CA GLN A 216 -10.35 -26.37 -38.50
C GLN A 216 -9.72 -27.20 -39.63
N PRO A 217 -9.57 -28.52 -39.49
CA PRO A 217 -9.02 -29.36 -40.56
C PRO A 217 -10.01 -29.46 -41.73
N ALA A 218 -9.53 -29.20 -42.95
CA ALA A 218 -10.34 -29.38 -44.15
C ALA A 218 -10.46 -30.87 -44.48
N PHE A 219 -11.68 -31.41 -44.40
CA PHE A 219 -11.97 -32.78 -44.85
C PHE A 219 -11.86 -32.87 -46.38
N PRO A 220 -11.10 -33.88 -46.85
CA PRO A 220 -11.73 -34.89 -47.68
C PRO A 220 -11.96 -36.19 -46.91
N ARG A 221 -13.01 -36.95 -47.28
CA ARG A 221 -13.10 -38.37 -46.92
C ARG A 221 -12.36 -39.17 -48.00
N VAL A 222 -11.34 -39.94 -47.59
CA VAL A 222 -10.71 -41.08 -48.30
C VAL A 222 -9.57 -40.79 -49.32
N LEU A 223 -8.35 -41.27 -48.98
CA LEU A 223 -7.18 -41.61 -49.83
C LEU A 223 -6.45 -40.49 -50.62
N PRO A 224 -5.20 -40.70 -51.12
CA PRO A 224 -4.25 -41.81 -50.92
C PRO A 224 -2.96 -41.38 -50.17
N HIS A 225 -1.79 -41.95 -50.50
CA HIS A 225 -0.64 -42.05 -49.58
C HIS A 225 0.41 -40.90 -49.62
N ASP A 226 0.32 -39.97 -50.58
CA ASP A 226 1.31 -38.90 -50.83
C ASP A 226 0.60 -37.56 -51.15
N THR A 227 -0.11 -36.97 -50.18
CA THR A 227 -0.79 -35.67 -50.34
C THR A 227 -0.47 -34.70 -49.21
N GLU A 228 -0.36 -33.42 -49.57
CA GLU A 228 -0.03 -32.30 -48.69
C GLU A 228 -1.04 -32.11 -47.55
N TRP A 229 -0.62 -31.44 -46.48
CA TRP A 229 -1.39 -31.31 -45.25
C TRP A 229 -2.62 -30.40 -45.44
N SER A 230 -3.82 -30.97 -45.48
CA SER A 230 -5.09 -30.22 -45.51
C SER A 230 -5.50 -29.63 -44.14
N GLY A 231 -4.50 -29.23 -43.34
CA GLY A 231 -4.67 -28.58 -42.05
C GLY A 231 -4.75 -27.05 -42.16
N PRO A 232 -4.76 -26.35 -41.01
CA PRO A 232 -4.58 -24.90 -40.95
C PRO A 232 -3.24 -24.46 -41.55
N CYS A 233 -3.13 -23.20 -41.98
CA CYS A 233 -1.87 -22.68 -42.50
C CYS A 233 -0.78 -22.67 -41.40
N LEU A 234 0.43 -23.11 -41.75
CA LEU A 234 1.59 -23.09 -40.84
C LEU A 234 1.84 -21.67 -40.32
N ASP A 235 1.71 -20.66 -41.18
CA ASP A 235 1.92 -19.26 -40.85
C ASP A 235 0.87 -18.74 -39.86
N ASP A 236 -0.41 -19.12 -40.01
CA ASP A 236 -1.48 -18.76 -39.07
C ASP A 236 -1.24 -19.39 -37.69
N MET A 237 -0.76 -20.64 -37.64
CA MET A 237 -0.42 -21.32 -36.39
C MET A 237 0.82 -20.72 -35.73
N ARG A 238 1.86 -20.34 -36.51
CA ARG A 238 3.02 -19.60 -36.02
C ARG A 238 2.62 -18.23 -35.47
N ALA A 239 1.82 -17.46 -36.20
CA ALA A 239 1.33 -16.15 -35.81
C ALA A 239 0.49 -16.20 -34.52
N PHE A 240 -0.47 -17.13 -34.42
CA PHE A 240 -1.24 -17.37 -33.19
C PHE A 240 -0.31 -17.74 -32.03
N THR A 241 0.69 -18.60 -32.26
CA THR A 241 1.64 -19.03 -31.23
C THR A 241 2.56 -17.89 -30.77
N LEU A 242 2.99 -17.01 -31.68
CA LEU A 242 3.80 -15.84 -31.37
C LEU A 242 3.02 -14.84 -30.50
N VAL A 243 1.79 -14.49 -30.88
CA VAL A 243 0.94 -13.60 -30.09
C VAL A 243 0.64 -14.20 -28.71
N THR A 244 0.20 -15.46 -28.65
CA THR A 244 -0.13 -16.11 -27.36
C THR A 244 1.09 -16.30 -26.47
N SER A 245 2.29 -16.54 -27.00
CA SER A 245 3.52 -16.61 -26.19
C SER A 245 4.00 -15.22 -25.73
N ALA A 246 3.87 -14.18 -26.56
CA ALA A 246 4.13 -12.80 -26.14
C ALA A 246 3.18 -12.36 -25.01
N CYS A 247 1.89 -12.66 -25.12
CA CYS A 247 0.92 -12.45 -24.04
C CYS A 247 1.28 -13.25 -22.79
N ALA A 248 1.76 -14.50 -22.90
CA ALA A 248 2.20 -15.30 -21.76
C ALA A 248 3.41 -14.68 -21.02
N ASN A 249 4.41 -14.16 -21.75
CA ASN A 249 5.56 -13.44 -21.19
C ASN A 249 5.11 -12.17 -20.43
N ILE A 250 4.21 -11.38 -21.01
CA ILE A 250 3.67 -10.18 -20.36
C ILE A 250 2.84 -10.54 -19.12
N CYS A 251 1.96 -11.52 -19.22
CA CYS A 251 1.17 -12.00 -18.09
C CYS A 251 2.02 -12.63 -16.96
N SER A 252 3.25 -13.08 -17.24
CA SER A 252 4.16 -13.61 -16.21
C SER A 252 5.02 -12.54 -15.55
N LYS A 253 5.40 -11.49 -16.29
CA LYS A 253 6.29 -10.41 -15.81
C LYS A 253 5.56 -9.25 -15.16
N ILE A 254 4.45 -8.80 -15.75
CA ILE A 254 3.84 -7.52 -15.39
C ILE A 254 3.03 -7.66 -14.09
N PRO A 255 3.28 -6.80 -13.08
CA PRO A 255 2.55 -6.83 -11.80
C PRO A 255 1.04 -6.67 -11.97
N THR A 256 0.27 -7.27 -11.05
CA THR A 256 -1.20 -7.19 -11.02
C THR A 256 -1.75 -5.77 -10.77
N SER A 257 -0.92 -4.85 -10.28
CA SER A 257 -1.23 -3.42 -10.20
C SER A 257 -1.23 -2.72 -11.57
N VAL A 258 -0.47 -3.23 -12.54
CA VAL A 258 -0.36 -2.68 -13.91
C VAL A 258 -1.24 -3.46 -14.89
N PHE A 259 -1.34 -4.79 -14.72
CA PHE A 259 -2.23 -5.64 -15.53
C PHE A 259 -2.92 -6.70 -14.66
N THR A 260 -3.99 -6.31 -13.99
CA THR A 260 -4.75 -7.14 -13.04
C THR A 260 -5.22 -8.51 -13.59
N PRO A 261 -5.58 -8.67 -14.88
CA PRO A 261 -5.85 -9.99 -15.45
C PRO A 261 -4.63 -10.93 -15.55
N GLY A 262 -3.42 -10.39 -15.63
CA GLY A 262 -2.20 -11.13 -16.03
C GLY A 262 -1.94 -12.41 -15.24
N SER A 263 -2.01 -12.33 -13.91
CA SER A 263 -1.77 -13.48 -13.02
C SER A 263 -2.76 -14.64 -13.22
N LYS A 264 -3.98 -14.36 -13.69
CA LYS A 264 -4.99 -15.37 -14.05
C LYS A 264 -4.77 -15.88 -15.48
N LEU A 265 -4.39 -15.00 -16.40
CA LEU A 265 -4.23 -15.29 -17.83
C LEU A 265 -2.94 -16.01 -18.21
N VAL A 266 -1.86 -15.85 -17.44
CA VAL A 266 -0.53 -16.38 -17.74
C VAL A 266 -0.53 -17.87 -18.08
N HIS A 267 -1.30 -18.68 -17.35
CA HIS A 267 -1.38 -20.12 -17.59
C HIS A 267 -2.22 -20.47 -18.82
N HIS A 268 -3.24 -19.67 -19.15
CA HIS A 268 -4.07 -19.90 -20.36
C HIS A 268 -3.29 -19.56 -21.63
N PHE A 269 -2.64 -18.40 -21.69
CA PHE A 269 -1.78 -18.03 -22.81
C PHE A 269 -0.55 -18.96 -22.96
N LEU A 270 0.08 -19.38 -21.86
CA LEU A 270 1.20 -20.33 -21.90
C LEU A 270 0.75 -21.74 -22.30
N ALA A 271 -0.46 -22.17 -21.93
CA ALA A 271 -1.02 -23.44 -22.40
C ALA A 271 -1.38 -23.39 -23.89
N ALA A 272 -2.04 -22.32 -24.35
CA ALA A 272 -2.45 -22.15 -25.75
C ALA A 272 -1.25 -22.08 -26.70
N SER A 273 -0.23 -21.29 -26.37
CA SER A 273 1.01 -21.21 -27.18
C SER A 273 1.77 -22.53 -27.21
N ARG A 274 1.89 -23.24 -26.09
CA ARG A 274 2.58 -24.53 -26.05
C ARG A 274 1.82 -25.64 -26.78
N GLY A 275 0.50 -25.69 -26.61
CA GLY A 275 -0.36 -26.66 -27.28
C GLY A 275 -0.47 -26.40 -28.77
N MET A 276 -0.49 -25.14 -29.21
CA MET A 276 -0.46 -24.79 -30.64
C MET A 276 0.89 -25.16 -31.27
N LEU A 277 2.02 -24.85 -30.61
CA LEU A 277 3.35 -25.25 -31.09
C LEU A 277 3.45 -26.78 -31.32
N MET A 278 2.92 -27.58 -30.38
CA MET A 278 2.89 -29.05 -30.51
C MET A 278 2.06 -29.57 -31.69
N CYS A 279 1.20 -28.75 -32.32
CA CYS A 279 0.47 -29.15 -33.53
C CYS A 279 1.34 -29.08 -34.81
N TYR A 280 2.46 -28.35 -34.80
CA TYR A 280 3.31 -28.13 -35.98
C TYR A 280 4.82 -28.21 -35.71
N GLU A 281 5.26 -28.60 -34.49
CA GLU A 281 6.67 -28.55 -34.06
C GLU A 281 7.65 -29.29 -34.99
N ASP A 282 7.27 -30.42 -35.58
CA ASP A 282 8.13 -31.14 -36.54
C ASP A 282 8.42 -30.31 -37.81
N GLN A 283 7.42 -29.58 -38.31
CA GLN A 283 7.58 -28.65 -39.45
C GLN A 283 8.34 -27.39 -39.03
N ASP A 284 8.10 -26.93 -37.80
CA ASP A 284 8.77 -25.75 -37.24
C ASP A 284 10.28 -25.96 -37.09
N VAL A 285 10.68 -27.15 -36.66
CA VAL A 285 12.09 -27.57 -36.53
C VAL A 285 12.72 -27.87 -37.89
N ALA A 286 11.95 -28.29 -38.89
CA ALA A 286 12.43 -28.50 -40.26
C ALA A 286 12.66 -27.18 -41.03
N HIS A 287 11.83 -26.16 -40.78
CA HIS A 287 11.85 -24.88 -41.51
C HIS A 287 11.81 -23.65 -40.57
N PRO A 288 12.74 -23.50 -39.62
CA PRO A 288 12.66 -22.49 -38.56
C PRO A 288 12.86 -21.05 -39.06
N ASP A 289 12.15 -20.12 -38.43
CA ASP A 289 12.19 -18.68 -38.68
C ASP A 289 12.43 -17.87 -37.38
N SER A 290 12.38 -16.54 -37.45
CA SER A 290 12.50 -15.69 -36.26
C SER A 290 11.37 -15.91 -35.23
N SER A 291 10.17 -16.27 -35.68
CA SER A 291 9.05 -16.60 -34.78
C SER A 291 9.30 -17.91 -34.04
N SER A 292 9.86 -18.94 -34.70
CA SER A 292 10.29 -20.20 -34.06
C SER A 292 11.24 -19.97 -32.87
N LEU A 293 12.06 -18.91 -32.93
CA LEU A 293 12.95 -18.47 -31.86
C LEU A 293 12.20 -17.63 -30.81
N SER A 294 11.52 -16.55 -31.21
CA SER A 294 10.81 -15.64 -30.31
C SER A 294 9.75 -16.34 -29.46
N ILE A 295 8.99 -17.28 -30.05
CA ILE A 295 8.03 -18.14 -29.35
C ILE A 295 8.70 -18.86 -28.17
N ARG A 296 9.85 -19.50 -28.42
CA ARG A 296 10.55 -20.29 -27.42
C ARG A 296 11.28 -19.42 -26.39
N VAL A 297 11.77 -18.24 -26.78
CA VAL A 297 12.26 -17.21 -25.84
C VAL A 297 11.13 -16.79 -24.89
N PHE A 298 9.96 -16.38 -25.40
CA PHE A 298 8.84 -15.93 -24.58
C PHE A 298 8.30 -17.04 -23.66
N GLN A 299 8.17 -18.28 -24.17
CA GLN A 299 7.80 -19.42 -23.33
C GLN A 299 8.84 -19.71 -22.25
N ALA A 300 10.14 -19.68 -22.57
CA ALA A 300 11.20 -19.90 -21.60
C ALA A 300 11.24 -18.81 -20.52
N VAL A 301 11.05 -17.54 -20.90
CA VAL A 301 10.94 -16.41 -19.96
C VAL A 301 9.71 -16.55 -19.07
N ALA A 302 8.53 -16.84 -19.63
CA ALA A 302 7.32 -17.07 -18.83
C ALA A 302 7.46 -18.24 -17.85
N LEU A 303 8.13 -19.31 -18.27
CA LEU A 303 8.47 -20.44 -17.41
C LEU A 303 9.49 -20.06 -16.32
N HIS A 304 10.37 -19.09 -16.57
CA HIS A 304 11.34 -18.60 -15.58
C HIS A 304 10.63 -17.84 -14.47
N THR A 305 9.81 -16.83 -14.81
CA THR A 305 9.09 -16.01 -13.82
C THR A 305 8.08 -16.83 -13.01
N LEU A 306 7.52 -17.90 -13.59
CA LEU A 306 6.70 -18.89 -12.89
C LEU A 306 7.50 -19.91 -12.05
N GLY A 307 8.80 -19.68 -11.80
CA GLY A 307 9.66 -20.53 -10.97
C GLY A 307 10.03 -21.89 -11.57
N LYS A 308 9.64 -22.18 -12.83
CA LYS A 308 9.87 -23.47 -13.50
C LYS A 308 11.24 -23.51 -14.19
N ILE A 309 12.29 -23.08 -13.49
CA ILE A 309 13.65 -22.81 -14.01
C ILE A 309 14.21 -23.94 -14.90
N ARG A 310 14.05 -25.21 -14.50
CA ARG A 310 14.51 -26.36 -15.32
C ARG A 310 13.76 -26.52 -16.64
N LEU A 311 12.47 -26.21 -16.67
CA LEU A 311 11.64 -26.28 -17.88
C LEU A 311 11.85 -25.04 -18.76
N SER A 312 12.09 -23.88 -18.15
CA SER A 312 12.57 -22.67 -18.81
C SER A 312 13.87 -22.94 -19.58
N TRP A 313 14.90 -23.46 -18.90
CA TRP A 313 16.18 -23.81 -19.54
C TRP A 313 16.03 -24.89 -20.62
N TYR A 314 15.14 -25.88 -20.44
CA TYR A 314 14.86 -26.89 -21.47
C TYR A 314 14.28 -26.29 -22.75
N VAL A 315 13.33 -25.34 -22.63
CA VAL A 315 12.71 -24.64 -23.78
C VAL A 315 13.68 -23.64 -24.42
N LEU A 316 14.48 -22.93 -23.62
CA LEU A 316 15.58 -22.10 -24.11
C LEU A 316 16.60 -22.94 -24.91
N GLY A 317 16.92 -24.13 -24.40
CA GLY A 317 17.79 -25.12 -25.05
C GLY A 317 17.24 -25.68 -26.37
N HIS A 318 15.96 -25.50 -26.68
CA HIS A 318 15.42 -25.76 -28.03
C HIS A 318 15.75 -24.60 -28.97
N ALA A 319 15.49 -23.36 -28.55
CA ALA A 319 15.79 -22.16 -29.35
C ALA A 319 17.30 -22.04 -29.65
N LEU A 320 18.16 -22.36 -28.68
CA LEU A 320 19.62 -22.41 -28.86
C LEU A 320 20.05 -23.43 -29.94
N ARG A 321 19.38 -24.59 -30.02
CA ARG A 321 19.64 -25.58 -31.09
C ARG A 321 19.15 -25.09 -32.45
N LEU A 322 17.98 -24.44 -32.51
CA LEU A 322 17.49 -23.84 -33.76
C LEU A 322 18.46 -22.75 -34.25
N ALA A 323 18.91 -21.85 -33.38
CA ALA A 323 19.90 -20.82 -33.74
C ALA A 323 21.23 -21.40 -34.26
N LEU A 324 21.68 -22.55 -33.73
CA LEU A 324 22.84 -23.28 -34.25
C LEU A 324 22.58 -23.94 -35.61
N VAL A 325 21.42 -24.58 -35.80
CA VAL A 325 21.01 -25.19 -37.09
C VAL A 325 20.84 -24.12 -38.17
N MET A 326 20.30 -22.96 -37.82
CA MET A 326 20.16 -21.77 -38.68
C MET A 326 21.49 -21.02 -38.89
N ARG A 327 22.60 -21.46 -38.25
CA ARG A 327 23.94 -20.85 -38.31
C ARG A 327 23.99 -19.35 -37.97
N LEU A 328 23.18 -18.87 -37.03
CA LEU A 328 23.04 -17.42 -36.75
C LEU A 328 24.31 -16.72 -36.19
N PHE A 329 25.36 -17.49 -35.89
CA PHE A 329 26.70 -16.96 -35.58
C PHE A 329 27.50 -16.55 -36.83
N ASP A 330 27.04 -16.88 -38.04
CA ASP A 330 27.70 -16.66 -39.32
C ASP A 330 27.00 -15.54 -40.11
N LYS A 331 27.74 -14.49 -40.51
CA LYS A 331 27.17 -13.37 -41.29
C LYS A 331 26.55 -13.82 -42.63
N ALA A 332 26.99 -14.95 -43.20
CA ALA A 332 26.42 -15.53 -44.41
C ALA A 332 25.01 -16.12 -44.22
N SER A 333 24.58 -16.46 -43.00
CA SER A 333 23.21 -16.99 -42.76
C SER A 333 22.12 -15.94 -42.97
N TYR A 334 22.48 -14.68 -43.14
CA TYR A 334 21.55 -13.55 -43.27
C TYR A 334 21.42 -13.01 -44.70
N SER A 335 22.35 -13.30 -45.60
CA SER A 335 22.47 -12.61 -46.90
C SER A 335 21.43 -13.00 -47.96
N HIS A 336 20.48 -13.87 -47.61
CA HIS A 336 19.44 -14.41 -48.49
C HIS A 336 18.02 -14.21 -47.92
N LEU A 337 17.90 -13.48 -46.81
CA LEU A 337 16.65 -13.17 -46.12
C LEU A 337 16.22 -11.75 -46.47
N ASP A 338 14.95 -11.41 -46.24
CA ASP A 338 14.53 -10.01 -46.18
C ASP A 338 15.15 -9.31 -44.96
N GLN A 339 15.14 -7.98 -44.98
CA GLN A 339 15.80 -7.18 -43.95
C GLN A 339 15.17 -7.38 -42.56
N VAL A 340 13.83 -7.49 -42.47
CA VAL A 340 13.12 -7.60 -41.19
C VAL A 340 13.38 -8.96 -40.55
N GLU A 341 13.25 -10.04 -41.30
CA GLU A 341 13.56 -11.40 -40.82
C GLU A 341 15.05 -11.52 -40.44
N ALA A 342 15.95 -10.93 -41.23
CA ALA A 342 17.37 -10.87 -40.88
C ALA A 342 17.60 -10.15 -39.54
N GLN A 343 16.98 -8.98 -39.33
CA GLN A 343 17.15 -8.19 -38.11
C GLN A 343 16.50 -8.87 -36.88
N LEU A 344 15.32 -9.48 -37.04
CA LEU A 344 14.69 -10.28 -35.99
C LEU A 344 15.56 -11.49 -35.60
N ARG A 345 16.15 -12.20 -36.58
CA ARG A 345 17.12 -13.29 -36.31
C ARG A 345 18.41 -12.80 -35.64
N LYS A 346 18.96 -11.63 -36.01
CA LYS A 346 20.10 -11.02 -35.31
C LYS A 346 19.75 -10.77 -33.84
N ASN A 347 18.61 -10.11 -33.58
CA ASN A 347 18.17 -9.74 -32.23
C ASN A 347 17.84 -10.97 -31.38
N ALA A 348 17.20 -12.00 -31.97
CA ALA A 348 16.89 -13.26 -31.29
C ALA A 348 18.15 -14.07 -30.96
N PHE A 349 19.14 -14.17 -31.87
CA PHE A 349 20.43 -14.79 -31.57
C PHE A 349 21.11 -14.12 -30.38
N TRP A 350 21.08 -12.78 -30.32
CA TRP A 350 21.68 -12.04 -29.20
C TRP A 350 21.01 -12.26 -27.86
N ILE A 351 19.67 -12.32 -27.82
CA ILE A 351 18.94 -12.64 -26.58
C ILE A 351 19.23 -14.09 -26.17
N LEU A 352 19.36 -15.03 -27.10
CA LEU A 352 19.73 -16.41 -26.82
C LEU A 352 21.17 -16.53 -26.30
N TYR A 353 22.12 -15.79 -26.87
CA TYR A 353 23.51 -15.69 -26.38
C TYR A 353 23.55 -15.18 -24.95
N VAL A 354 22.93 -14.02 -24.68
CA VAL A 354 22.81 -13.45 -23.33
C VAL A 354 22.11 -14.41 -22.36
N SER A 355 21.08 -15.14 -22.80
CA SER A 355 20.35 -16.10 -21.97
C SER A 355 21.16 -17.37 -21.66
N ASP A 356 22.00 -17.83 -22.58
CA ASP A 356 22.89 -18.99 -22.39
C ASP A 356 24.08 -18.63 -21.47
N LYS A 357 24.73 -17.48 -21.68
CA LYS A 357 25.75 -16.95 -20.79
C LYS A 357 25.17 -16.70 -19.39
N SER A 358 24.04 -16.00 -19.25
CA SER A 358 23.41 -15.73 -17.94
C SER A 358 22.93 -16.99 -17.22
N ALA A 359 22.40 -17.99 -17.94
CA ALA A 359 22.11 -19.30 -17.37
C ALA A 359 23.39 -19.95 -16.80
N SER A 360 24.50 -19.92 -17.55
CA SER A 360 25.80 -20.45 -17.11
C SER A 360 26.37 -19.72 -15.89
N VAL A 361 26.27 -18.39 -15.86
CA VAL A 361 26.75 -17.55 -14.76
C VAL A 361 25.92 -17.76 -13.47
N LEU A 362 24.60 -17.75 -13.58
CA LEU A 362 23.69 -17.76 -12.41
C LEU A 362 23.31 -19.16 -11.93
N ASN A 363 23.21 -20.15 -12.83
CA ASN A 363 22.78 -21.52 -12.51
C ASN A 363 23.92 -22.56 -12.60
N ASN A 364 25.15 -22.13 -12.92
CA ASN A 364 26.35 -22.98 -13.07
C ASN A 364 26.16 -24.15 -14.06
N VAL A 365 25.43 -23.91 -15.15
CA VAL A 365 25.29 -24.85 -16.28
C VAL A 365 26.37 -24.60 -17.34
N PRO A 366 26.74 -25.60 -18.17
CA PRO A 366 27.59 -25.35 -19.33
C PRO A 366 26.93 -24.37 -20.32
N THR A 367 27.72 -23.51 -20.96
CA THR A 367 27.26 -22.74 -22.12
C THR A 367 27.09 -23.64 -23.34
N THR A 368 26.05 -23.37 -24.12
CA THR A 368 25.77 -23.96 -25.44
C THR A 368 26.47 -23.15 -26.53
N LEU A 369 26.48 -21.82 -26.40
CA LEU A 369 27.14 -20.88 -27.31
C LEU A 369 28.52 -20.52 -26.74
N HIS A 370 29.50 -21.35 -27.08
CA HIS A 370 30.89 -21.18 -26.68
C HIS A 370 31.75 -20.87 -27.91
N ASP A 371 32.41 -19.72 -27.86
CA ASP A 371 33.17 -19.08 -28.93
C ASP A 371 34.26 -20.01 -29.50
N ALA A 372 34.90 -20.82 -28.65
CA ALA A 372 35.91 -21.81 -29.05
C ALA A 372 35.34 -23.04 -29.83
N HIS A 373 34.02 -23.12 -30.00
CA HIS A 373 33.34 -24.16 -30.79
C HIS A 373 32.63 -23.59 -32.04
N LEU A 374 32.80 -22.30 -32.34
CA LEU A 374 32.25 -21.66 -33.53
C LEU A 374 33.39 -21.47 -34.54
N ASP A 375 33.24 -21.98 -35.76
CA ASP A 375 34.26 -21.88 -36.82
C ASP A 375 34.31 -20.47 -37.43
N GLY A 376 34.88 -19.55 -36.66
CA GLY A 376 35.11 -18.15 -37.03
C GLY A 376 35.24 -17.27 -35.79
N SER A 377 36.01 -16.19 -35.91
CA SER A 377 35.86 -15.08 -34.97
C SER A 377 34.40 -14.60 -35.03
N LEU A 378 33.81 -14.26 -33.87
CA LEU A 378 32.43 -13.82 -33.76
C LEU A 378 32.28 -12.43 -34.42
N LEU A 379 32.08 -12.44 -35.74
CA LEU A 379 32.33 -11.31 -36.64
C LEU A 379 31.10 -10.40 -36.88
N THR A 380 29.98 -10.69 -36.22
CA THR A 380 28.80 -9.83 -36.13
C THR A 380 28.76 -9.01 -34.83
N VAL A 381 29.81 -9.04 -34.00
CA VAL A 381 29.79 -8.51 -32.62
C VAL A 381 30.35 -7.09 -32.45
N VAL A 382 31.37 -6.70 -33.22
CA VAL A 382 32.19 -5.50 -32.90
C VAL A 382 32.22 -4.42 -33.99
N SER A 383 31.60 -4.63 -35.16
CA SER A 383 31.39 -3.55 -36.15
C SER A 383 30.19 -2.66 -35.73
N ALA A 384 30.32 -1.99 -34.59
CA ALA A 384 29.22 -1.32 -33.91
C ALA A 384 28.78 0.02 -34.54
N ASP A 385 29.60 0.58 -35.44
CA ASP A 385 29.51 1.98 -35.87
C ASP A 385 28.99 2.20 -37.31
N GLN A 386 28.76 1.12 -38.10
CA GLN A 386 28.48 1.22 -39.56
C GLN A 386 27.49 0.16 -40.11
N ASP A 387 26.28 0.07 -39.54
CA ASP A 387 25.10 -0.55 -40.18
C ASP A 387 24.05 0.59 -40.34
N GLU A 388 24.20 1.46 -41.35
CA GLU A 388 23.27 2.61 -41.55
C GLU A 388 21.87 2.17 -42.04
N ASP A 389 21.79 1.06 -42.77
CA ASP A 389 20.55 0.47 -43.30
C ASP A 389 19.93 -0.58 -42.34
N GLN A 390 19.64 -0.21 -41.08
CA GLN A 390 18.85 -1.07 -40.18
C GLN A 390 17.33 -0.88 -40.40
N PRO A 391 16.56 -1.93 -40.71
CA PRO A 391 15.12 -1.82 -40.93
C PRO A 391 14.40 -1.53 -39.62
N CYS A 392 13.36 -0.68 -39.70
CA CYS A 392 12.58 -0.24 -38.56
C CYS A 392 11.54 -1.31 -38.18
N LEU A 393 11.74 -2.01 -37.06
CA LEU A 393 10.81 -3.02 -36.53
C LEU A 393 9.51 -2.39 -35.97
N LEU A 394 9.51 -1.09 -35.71
CA LEU A 394 8.39 -0.29 -35.23
C LEU A 394 7.72 0.56 -36.31
N GLU A 395 8.03 0.36 -37.60
CA GLU A 395 7.50 1.22 -38.66
C GLU A 395 5.98 1.05 -38.85
N ASP A 396 5.26 2.12 -38.51
CA ASP A 396 3.82 2.22 -38.68
C ASP A 396 3.48 3.67 -39.02
N ALA A 397 2.81 3.88 -40.16
CA ALA A 397 2.51 5.21 -40.68
C ALA A 397 1.46 5.97 -39.83
N GLU A 398 0.72 5.28 -38.95
CA GLU A 398 -0.33 5.86 -38.11
C GLU A 398 0.12 6.14 -36.66
N GLU A 399 1.29 5.66 -36.23
CA GLU A 399 1.74 5.70 -34.82
C GLU A 399 2.86 6.74 -34.56
N PRO A 400 2.55 7.96 -34.09
CA PRO A 400 3.56 9.00 -33.91
C PRO A 400 4.51 8.76 -32.72
N LEU A 401 4.25 7.76 -31.87
CA LEU A 401 5.07 7.39 -30.70
C LEU A 401 6.48 6.90 -31.09
N TYR A 402 6.57 6.17 -32.20
CA TYR A 402 7.78 5.43 -32.61
C TYR A 402 8.68 6.18 -33.60
N LYS A 403 8.40 7.47 -33.85
CA LYS A 403 9.14 8.31 -34.80
C LYS A 403 10.65 8.26 -34.59
N ALA A 404 11.41 8.24 -35.69
CA ALA A 404 12.85 8.32 -35.68
C ALA A 404 13.35 9.56 -34.90
N PRO A 405 14.46 9.47 -34.14
CA PRO A 405 15.41 8.35 -34.08
C PRO A 405 15.09 7.25 -33.05
N TYR A 406 13.87 7.17 -32.50
CA TYR A 406 13.55 6.34 -31.33
C TYR A 406 14.08 4.89 -31.39
N GLU A 407 13.79 4.12 -32.44
CA GLU A 407 14.21 2.71 -32.49
C GLU A 407 15.74 2.55 -32.55
N SER A 408 16.46 3.43 -33.27
CA SER A 408 17.93 3.38 -33.30
C SER A 408 18.54 3.70 -31.94
N GLN A 409 17.88 4.57 -31.14
CA GLN A 409 18.26 4.86 -29.76
C GLN A 409 18.04 3.65 -28.83
N ILE A 410 16.94 2.90 -29.01
CA ILE A 410 16.68 1.64 -28.30
C ILE A 410 17.72 0.57 -28.68
N HIS A 411 18.08 0.42 -29.96
CA HIS A 411 19.08 -0.57 -30.38
C HIS A 411 20.49 -0.28 -29.81
N ILE A 412 20.82 0.98 -29.48
CA ILE A 412 22.10 1.32 -28.83
C ILE A 412 22.19 0.70 -27.43
N GLY A 413 21.21 0.89 -26.55
CA GLY A 413 21.25 0.30 -25.20
C GLY A 413 21.08 -1.23 -25.21
N PHE A 414 20.33 -1.78 -26.17
CA PHE A 414 20.27 -3.24 -26.39
C PHE A 414 21.67 -3.82 -26.71
N ARG A 415 22.45 -3.15 -27.58
CA ARG A 415 23.85 -3.51 -27.88
C ARG A 415 24.79 -3.37 -26.67
N LEU A 416 24.61 -2.34 -25.83
CA LEU A 416 25.37 -2.20 -24.57
C LEU A 416 25.15 -3.40 -23.63
N SER A 417 23.91 -3.89 -23.51
CA SER A 417 23.57 -5.03 -22.65
C SER A 417 24.20 -6.35 -23.15
N GLN A 418 24.23 -6.55 -24.48
CA GLN A 418 24.93 -7.69 -25.10
C GLN A 418 26.44 -7.68 -24.80
N ARG A 419 27.10 -6.54 -25.02
CA ARG A 419 28.54 -6.35 -24.78
C ARG A 419 28.90 -6.57 -23.30
N LEU A 420 28.06 -6.07 -22.39
CA LEU A 420 28.18 -6.25 -20.95
C LEU A 420 28.17 -7.72 -20.53
N TRP A 421 27.20 -8.49 -21.04
CA TRP A 421 27.05 -9.91 -20.74
C TRP A 421 28.14 -10.80 -21.35
N SER A 422 28.63 -10.48 -22.56
CA SER A 422 29.77 -11.20 -23.16
C SER A 422 31.01 -11.04 -22.28
N LEU A 423 31.48 -9.81 -22.09
CA LEU A 423 32.72 -9.52 -21.38
C LEU A 423 32.75 -10.12 -19.97
N ALA A 424 31.62 -10.11 -19.24
CA ALA A 424 31.52 -10.76 -17.94
C ALA A 424 31.59 -12.30 -17.99
N ALA A 425 30.96 -12.92 -19.00
CA ALA A 425 31.01 -14.38 -19.17
C ALA A 425 32.39 -14.85 -19.61
N ASP A 426 33.05 -14.09 -20.48
CA ASP A 426 34.40 -14.36 -20.99
C ASP A 426 35.43 -14.22 -19.86
N LEU A 427 35.32 -13.16 -19.05
CA LEU A 427 36.10 -13.00 -17.80
C LEU A 427 35.92 -14.15 -16.81
N LEU A 428 34.67 -14.58 -16.55
CA LEU A 428 34.40 -15.73 -15.68
C LEU A 428 34.95 -17.03 -16.26
N HIS A 429 35.00 -17.16 -17.59
CA HIS A 429 35.62 -18.30 -18.26
C HIS A 429 37.15 -18.30 -18.06
N ASP A 430 37.82 -17.17 -18.28
CA ASP A 430 39.27 -17.05 -18.15
C ASP A 430 39.75 -17.20 -16.69
N ILE A 431 39.02 -16.66 -15.72
CA ILE A 431 39.28 -16.88 -14.28
C ILE A 431 39.20 -18.38 -13.95
N ARG A 432 38.22 -19.10 -14.50
CA ARG A 432 38.06 -20.56 -14.34
C ARG A 432 39.12 -21.36 -15.11
N ILE A 433 39.63 -20.87 -16.26
CA ILE A 433 40.80 -21.44 -16.94
C ILE A 433 42.05 -21.27 -16.08
N LEU A 434 42.33 -20.06 -15.59
CA LEU A 434 43.52 -19.75 -14.78
C LEU A 434 43.59 -20.63 -13.52
N SER A 435 42.46 -20.84 -12.83
CA SER A 435 42.36 -21.79 -11.72
C SER A 435 42.72 -23.23 -12.14
N ARG A 436 42.20 -23.69 -13.28
CA ARG A 436 42.51 -25.03 -13.83
C ARG A 436 43.96 -25.18 -14.31
N LEU A 437 44.59 -24.10 -14.77
CA LEU A 437 46.01 -24.11 -15.13
C LEU A 437 46.89 -24.16 -13.87
N ASN A 438 46.63 -23.29 -12.89
CA ASN A 438 47.38 -23.26 -11.63
C ASN A 438 47.26 -24.57 -10.82
N SER A 439 46.09 -25.22 -10.85
CA SER A 439 45.93 -26.54 -10.21
C SER A 439 46.77 -27.65 -10.88
N LYS A 440 47.09 -27.52 -12.18
CA LYS A 440 47.90 -28.48 -12.95
C LYS A 440 49.40 -28.18 -12.94
N THR A 441 49.83 -26.92 -12.88
CA THR A 441 51.26 -26.55 -12.81
C THR A 441 51.94 -27.07 -11.54
N SER A 442 51.17 -27.43 -10.52
CA SER A 442 51.58 -28.20 -9.34
C SER A 442 52.33 -29.51 -9.65
N SER A 443 52.29 -30.02 -10.88
CA SER A 443 52.84 -31.34 -11.25
C SER A 443 53.79 -31.36 -12.47
N ILE A 444 54.07 -30.23 -13.12
CA ILE A 444 54.95 -30.16 -14.31
C ILE A 444 55.95 -28.99 -14.19
N SER A 445 57.23 -29.29 -14.39
CA SER A 445 58.33 -28.33 -14.24
C SER A 445 58.50 -27.42 -15.46
N GLY A 446 57.89 -26.23 -15.41
CA GLY A 446 58.16 -25.13 -16.33
C GLY A 446 57.16 -23.98 -16.12
N PRO A 447 57.59 -22.70 -16.09
CA PRO A 447 56.67 -21.58 -15.95
C PRO A 447 55.84 -21.43 -17.24
N PRO A 448 54.50 -21.48 -17.17
CA PRO A 448 53.66 -21.03 -18.28
C PRO A 448 53.72 -19.50 -18.41
N PRO A 449 53.20 -18.92 -19.50
CA PRO A 449 53.03 -17.48 -19.67
C PRO A 449 51.85 -16.94 -18.83
N ILE A 450 51.88 -17.20 -17.51
CA ILE A 450 50.83 -16.84 -16.55
C ILE A 450 50.64 -15.32 -16.52
N ASP A 451 51.74 -14.56 -16.44
CA ASP A 451 51.72 -13.10 -16.32
C ASP A 451 51.00 -12.43 -17.50
N SER A 452 51.24 -12.87 -18.74
CA SER A 452 50.53 -12.34 -19.92
C SER A 452 49.08 -12.79 -20.00
N PHE A 453 48.74 -13.98 -19.48
CA PHE A 453 47.33 -14.41 -19.39
C PHE A 453 46.59 -13.56 -18.35
N GLN A 454 47.19 -13.31 -17.18
CA GLN A 454 46.66 -12.42 -16.15
C GLN A 454 46.50 -10.98 -16.67
N GLN A 455 47.47 -10.44 -17.42
CA GLN A 455 47.35 -9.13 -18.07
C GLN A 455 46.16 -9.09 -19.05
N GLY A 456 45.89 -10.18 -19.78
CA GLY A 456 44.69 -10.32 -20.60
C GLY A 456 43.39 -10.18 -19.79
N ILE A 457 43.28 -10.89 -18.66
CA ILE A 457 42.08 -10.79 -17.80
C ILE A 457 41.95 -9.39 -17.19
N ILE A 458 43.04 -8.73 -16.79
CA ILE A 458 43.03 -7.33 -16.32
C ILE A 458 42.49 -6.40 -17.42
N GLN A 459 42.97 -6.56 -18.67
CA GLN A 459 42.52 -5.74 -19.80
C GLN A 459 41.03 -5.98 -20.12
N SER A 460 40.58 -7.23 -20.11
CA SER A 460 39.16 -7.58 -20.27
C SER A 460 38.30 -7.02 -19.13
N TYR A 461 38.82 -6.95 -17.90
CA TYR A 461 38.09 -6.37 -16.75
C TYR A 461 37.98 -4.86 -16.85
N MET A 462 39.04 -4.17 -17.27
CA MET A 462 38.96 -2.73 -17.60
C MET A 462 37.96 -2.47 -18.74
N ALA A 463 37.98 -3.28 -19.80
CA ALA A 463 37.02 -3.17 -20.91
C ALA A 463 35.57 -3.43 -20.48
N PHE A 464 35.34 -4.34 -19.54
CA PHE A 464 34.04 -4.58 -18.90
C PHE A 464 33.60 -3.38 -18.04
N CYS A 465 34.49 -2.83 -17.21
CA CYS A 465 34.21 -1.64 -16.41
C CYS A 465 33.83 -0.43 -17.27
N SER A 466 34.50 -0.23 -18.42
CA SER A 466 34.25 0.91 -19.30
C SER A 466 33.07 0.74 -20.26
N VAL A 467 32.26 -0.33 -20.18
CA VAL A 467 31.09 -0.51 -21.07
C VAL A 467 30.08 0.63 -20.91
N LEU A 468 29.92 1.14 -19.69
CA LEU A 468 28.94 2.18 -19.38
C LEU A 468 29.45 3.61 -19.63
N ASP A 469 30.75 3.82 -19.80
CA ASP A 469 31.34 5.12 -20.14
C ASP A 469 30.86 5.60 -21.53
N ALA A 470 30.44 4.66 -22.38
CA ALA A 470 29.87 4.90 -23.71
C ALA A 470 28.33 5.05 -23.73
N MET A 471 27.67 5.23 -22.58
CA MET A 471 26.23 5.47 -22.56
C MET A 471 25.89 6.82 -23.24
N PRO A 472 24.91 6.85 -24.17
CA PRO A 472 24.46 8.09 -24.79
C PRO A 472 23.67 8.98 -23.79
N PRO A 473 23.55 10.30 -24.04
CA PRO A 473 22.93 11.24 -23.10
C PRO A 473 21.55 10.83 -22.58
N TRP A 474 20.68 10.31 -23.46
CA TRP A 474 19.32 9.86 -23.11
C TRP A 474 19.26 8.57 -22.26
N LEU A 475 20.38 7.84 -22.14
CA LEU A 475 20.55 6.73 -21.18
C LEU A 475 21.35 7.15 -19.94
N CYS A 476 22.15 8.23 -20.01
CA CYS A 476 22.80 8.85 -18.86
C CYS A 476 21.81 9.59 -17.96
N ASP A 477 20.93 10.40 -18.56
CA ASP A 477 19.79 11.05 -17.90
C ASP A 477 18.53 10.93 -18.79
N PRO A 478 17.75 9.84 -18.64
CA PRO A 478 16.49 9.67 -19.35
C PRO A 478 15.40 10.68 -18.93
N GLY A 479 15.54 11.37 -17.79
CA GLY A 479 14.60 12.43 -17.39
C GLY A 479 14.73 13.69 -18.25
N SER A 480 15.96 14.02 -18.67
CA SER A 480 16.28 15.16 -19.53
C SER A 480 15.77 15.04 -20.98
N HIS A 481 15.47 13.83 -21.46
CA HIS A 481 15.13 13.58 -22.87
C HIS A 481 13.93 14.42 -23.33
N THR A 482 14.01 14.98 -24.53
CA THR A 482 12.93 15.75 -25.18
C THR A 482 12.94 15.46 -26.69
N VAL A 483 11.76 15.26 -27.26
CA VAL A 483 11.60 15.13 -28.71
C VAL A 483 11.19 16.50 -29.28
N GLN A 484 11.96 17.03 -30.23
CA GLN A 484 11.64 18.29 -30.89
C GLN A 484 10.40 18.14 -31.78
N ASP A 485 9.58 19.19 -31.83
CA ASP A 485 8.34 19.28 -32.63
C ASP A 485 7.34 18.10 -32.45
N ALA A 486 7.32 17.53 -31.24
CA ALA A 486 6.46 16.41 -30.86
C ALA A 486 5.61 16.73 -29.61
N ASP A 487 4.49 16.03 -29.48
CA ASP A 487 3.64 16.12 -28.30
C ASP A 487 4.34 15.59 -27.03
N GLN A 488 3.98 16.14 -25.87
CA GLN A 488 4.54 15.77 -24.57
C GLN A 488 4.26 14.30 -24.23
N SER A 489 3.17 13.71 -24.77
CA SER A 489 2.89 12.27 -24.66
C SER A 489 4.00 11.40 -25.26
N ILE A 490 4.50 11.75 -26.45
CA ILE A 490 5.58 11.04 -27.16
C ILE A 490 6.89 11.16 -26.38
N THR A 491 7.22 12.36 -25.91
CA THR A 491 8.40 12.58 -25.04
C THR A 491 8.30 11.74 -23.77
N ASN A 492 7.15 11.72 -23.09
CA ASN A 492 6.96 10.94 -21.86
C ASN A 492 7.03 9.42 -22.08
N PHE A 493 6.51 8.92 -23.22
CA PHE A 493 6.65 7.52 -23.62
C PHE A 493 8.15 7.13 -23.76
N GLN A 494 8.92 7.90 -24.53
CA GLN A 494 10.34 7.60 -24.77
C GLN A 494 11.21 7.73 -23.51
N ARG A 495 10.93 8.71 -22.64
CA ARG A 495 11.56 8.81 -21.31
C ARG A 495 11.40 7.52 -20.51
N ARG A 496 10.18 6.97 -20.46
CA ARG A 496 9.86 5.75 -19.70
C ARG A 496 10.59 4.53 -20.26
N THR A 497 10.68 4.37 -21.58
CA THR A 497 11.38 3.23 -22.18
C THR A 497 12.91 3.33 -22.07
N PHE A 498 13.48 4.53 -22.12
CA PHE A 498 14.90 4.75 -21.81
C PHE A 498 15.21 4.52 -20.33
N TRP A 499 14.31 4.85 -19.40
CA TRP A 499 14.45 4.47 -17.98
C TRP A 499 14.48 2.95 -17.79
N ILE A 500 13.59 2.20 -18.46
CA ILE A 500 13.58 0.72 -18.44
C ILE A 500 14.92 0.14 -18.93
N GLN A 501 15.45 0.70 -20.02
CA GLN A 501 16.71 0.25 -20.60
C GLN A 501 17.93 0.62 -19.74
N ARG A 502 17.97 1.83 -19.15
CA ARG A 502 18.97 2.24 -18.16
C ARG A 502 18.95 1.33 -16.93
N ALA A 503 17.76 1.02 -16.40
CA ALA A 503 17.58 0.11 -15.27
C ALA A 503 18.18 -1.28 -15.57
N ASN A 504 17.92 -1.82 -16.77
CA ASN A 504 18.47 -3.11 -17.21
C ASN A 504 20.00 -3.11 -17.21
N LEU A 505 20.61 -2.10 -17.85
CA LEU A 505 22.06 -1.99 -17.99
C LEU A 505 22.76 -1.88 -16.64
N LEU A 506 22.29 -0.96 -15.79
CA LEU A 506 22.96 -0.64 -14.54
C LEU A 506 22.80 -1.76 -13.50
N VAL A 507 21.58 -2.29 -13.29
CA VAL A 507 21.38 -3.41 -12.36
C VAL A 507 22.19 -4.63 -12.78
N THR A 508 22.21 -4.94 -14.09
CA THR A 508 23.04 -6.02 -14.64
C THR A 508 24.53 -5.81 -14.36
N PHE A 509 25.07 -4.60 -14.58
CA PHE A 509 26.48 -4.30 -14.40
C PHE A 509 26.98 -4.50 -12.96
N HIS A 510 26.25 -3.98 -11.96
CA HIS A 510 26.67 -4.15 -10.57
C HIS A 510 26.46 -5.60 -10.07
N CYS A 511 25.41 -6.29 -10.52
CA CYS A 511 25.24 -7.72 -10.26
C CYS A 511 26.40 -8.55 -10.84
N LEU A 512 26.83 -8.27 -12.08
CA LEU A 512 27.98 -8.93 -12.70
C LEU A 512 29.31 -8.58 -11.99
N ARG A 513 29.50 -7.33 -11.52
CA ARG A 513 30.64 -6.95 -10.67
C ARG A 513 30.73 -7.80 -9.40
N LEU A 514 29.60 -8.04 -8.71
CA LEU A 514 29.55 -8.90 -7.52
C LEU A 514 29.90 -10.36 -7.84
N VAL A 515 29.39 -10.91 -8.96
CA VAL A 515 29.69 -12.30 -9.36
C VAL A 515 31.16 -12.46 -9.78
N LEU A 516 31.70 -11.51 -10.54
CA LEU A 516 33.12 -11.47 -10.92
C LEU A 516 34.03 -11.40 -9.68
N LEU A 517 33.74 -10.50 -8.74
CA LEU A 517 34.48 -10.37 -7.48
C LEU A 517 34.43 -11.65 -6.65
N ARG A 518 33.25 -12.30 -6.58
CA ARG A 518 33.06 -13.54 -5.82
C ARG A 518 33.80 -14.73 -6.44
N GLU A 519 33.77 -14.91 -7.77
CA GLU A 519 34.53 -15.96 -8.43
C GLU A 519 36.03 -15.70 -8.32
N ALA A 520 36.50 -14.48 -8.61
CA ALA A 520 37.92 -14.13 -8.46
C ALA A 520 38.42 -14.37 -7.03
N SER A 521 37.65 -13.97 -6.01
CA SER A 521 37.96 -14.24 -4.60
C SER A 521 38.00 -15.74 -4.29
N ALA A 522 37.01 -16.52 -4.75
CA ALA A 522 36.95 -17.97 -4.52
C ALA A 522 38.12 -18.73 -5.17
N GLN A 523 38.68 -18.21 -6.27
CA GLN A 523 39.87 -18.76 -6.94
C GLN A 523 41.20 -18.13 -6.46
N GLY A 524 41.17 -17.15 -5.55
CA GLY A 524 42.37 -16.47 -5.03
C GLY A 524 42.99 -15.42 -5.97
N PHE A 525 42.23 -14.89 -6.93
CA PHE A 525 42.68 -13.99 -7.99
C PHE A 525 42.12 -12.56 -7.90
N SER A 526 41.61 -12.09 -6.76
CA SER A 526 41.03 -10.74 -6.64
C SER A 526 41.97 -9.60 -7.07
N ALA A 527 43.28 -9.83 -7.04
CA ALA A 527 44.30 -8.86 -7.49
C ALA A 527 44.14 -8.49 -8.97
N ILE A 528 43.60 -9.39 -9.80
CA ILE A 528 43.26 -9.13 -11.21
C ILE A 528 42.16 -8.07 -11.34
N LEU A 529 41.29 -7.96 -10.32
CA LEU A 529 40.23 -6.96 -10.22
C LEU A 529 40.66 -5.70 -9.44
N GLY A 530 41.96 -5.57 -9.14
CA GLY A 530 42.54 -4.43 -8.40
C GLY A 530 42.36 -4.49 -6.87
N VAL A 531 41.99 -5.64 -6.29
CA VAL A 531 41.70 -5.77 -4.84
C VAL A 531 42.51 -6.91 -4.22
N THR A 532 43.05 -6.72 -3.02
CA THR A 532 43.75 -7.80 -2.31
C THR A 532 42.78 -8.93 -1.92
N ASN A 533 43.27 -10.17 -1.80
CA ASN A 533 42.51 -11.30 -1.24
C ASN A 533 42.27 -11.18 0.29
N ASP A 534 42.43 -9.99 0.85
CA ASP A 534 42.25 -9.72 2.28
C ASP A 534 40.74 -9.65 2.61
N PRO A 535 40.26 -10.31 3.69
CA PRO A 535 38.82 -10.36 3.99
C PRO A 535 38.16 -8.99 4.17
N ASP A 536 38.85 -8.03 4.78
CA ASP A 536 38.28 -6.71 5.08
C ASP A 536 38.23 -5.85 3.82
N MET A 537 39.26 -5.93 2.97
CA MET A 537 39.27 -5.27 1.65
C MET A 537 38.24 -5.88 0.69
N LEU A 538 37.99 -7.18 0.76
CA LEU A 538 36.92 -7.85 -0.01
C LEU A 538 35.53 -7.48 0.54
N ALA A 539 35.35 -7.38 1.85
CA ALA A 539 34.12 -6.90 2.45
C ALA A 539 33.83 -5.45 2.01
N LEU A 540 34.81 -4.56 2.13
CA LEU A 540 34.73 -3.17 1.66
C LEU A 540 34.30 -3.08 0.19
N ARG A 541 34.96 -3.83 -0.71
CA ARG A 541 34.61 -3.79 -2.14
C ARG A 541 33.21 -4.33 -2.45
N ASN A 542 32.73 -5.34 -1.70
CA ASN A 542 31.34 -5.77 -1.81
C ASN A 542 30.38 -4.67 -1.35
N THR A 543 30.66 -4.02 -0.21
CA THR A 543 29.86 -2.89 0.30
C THR A 543 29.83 -1.71 -0.69
N GLU A 544 30.95 -1.37 -1.33
CA GLU A 544 31.01 -0.35 -2.38
C GLU A 544 30.06 -0.69 -3.55
N ILE A 545 30.18 -1.89 -4.13
CA ILE A 545 29.36 -2.31 -5.28
C ILE A 545 27.87 -2.39 -4.89
N SER A 546 27.57 -2.85 -3.67
CA SER A 546 26.20 -2.85 -3.14
C SER A 546 25.64 -1.44 -2.92
N HIS A 547 26.44 -0.50 -2.42
CA HIS A 547 26.03 0.89 -2.23
C HIS A 547 25.78 1.61 -3.57
N GLU A 548 26.65 1.40 -4.57
CA GLU A 548 26.42 1.88 -5.93
C GLU A 548 25.11 1.32 -6.51
N LEU A 549 24.86 0.01 -6.38
CA LEU A 549 23.63 -0.64 -6.84
C LEU A 549 22.38 -0.10 -6.11
N ILE A 550 22.44 0.08 -4.79
CA ILE A 550 21.36 0.69 -4.01
C ILE A 550 21.08 2.10 -4.52
N THR A 551 22.12 2.92 -4.71
CA THR A 551 21.99 4.29 -5.25
C THR A 551 21.25 4.29 -6.58
N ILE A 552 21.65 3.41 -7.50
CA ILE A 552 21.03 3.22 -8.82
C ILE A 552 19.56 2.81 -8.71
N VAL A 553 19.24 1.84 -7.85
CA VAL A 553 17.87 1.38 -7.61
C VAL A 553 17.02 2.51 -7.01
N THR A 554 17.53 3.29 -6.05
CA THR A 554 16.80 4.42 -5.46
C THR A 554 16.62 5.62 -6.41
N CYS A 555 17.47 5.76 -7.43
CA CYS A 555 17.38 6.84 -8.42
C CYS A 555 16.71 6.39 -9.74
N THR A 556 16.09 5.21 -9.78
CA THR A 556 15.40 4.67 -10.96
C THR A 556 13.89 4.59 -10.70
N PRO A 557 13.02 5.06 -11.61
CA PRO A 557 11.57 4.91 -11.48
C PRO A 557 11.14 3.45 -11.26
N PHE A 558 10.18 3.24 -10.36
CA PHE A 558 9.83 1.90 -9.89
C PHE A 558 9.29 1.00 -11.02
N GLU A 559 8.56 1.57 -11.98
CA GLU A 559 8.06 0.88 -13.17
C GLU A 559 9.20 0.35 -14.06
N ALA A 560 10.32 1.08 -14.10
CA ALA A 560 11.52 0.68 -14.85
C ALA A 560 12.28 -0.47 -14.18
N LEU A 561 12.24 -0.57 -12.85
CA LEU A 561 12.72 -1.74 -12.12
C LEU A 561 11.79 -2.94 -12.33
N GLN A 562 10.47 -2.74 -12.25
CA GLN A 562 9.48 -3.81 -12.47
C GLN A 562 9.56 -4.43 -13.87
N ALA A 563 9.74 -3.61 -14.92
CA ALA A 563 9.87 -4.07 -16.31
C ALA A 563 11.04 -5.06 -16.54
N ASN A 564 12.07 -5.02 -15.68
CA ASN A 564 13.18 -5.98 -15.74
C ASN A 564 12.78 -7.42 -15.36
N GLY A 565 11.60 -7.62 -14.78
CA GLY A 565 11.03 -8.95 -14.55
C GLY A 565 11.46 -9.58 -13.23
N GLU A 566 11.69 -8.77 -12.20
CA GLU A 566 11.89 -9.19 -10.80
C GLU A 566 10.55 -9.17 -10.03
N PRO A 567 9.75 -10.26 -10.02
CA PRO A 567 8.45 -10.30 -9.36
C PRO A 567 8.55 -10.23 -7.82
N LEU A 568 9.77 -10.22 -7.27
CA LEU A 568 10.04 -10.10 -5.83
C LEU A 568 10.09 -8.65 -5.34
N PHE A 569 10.08 -7.65 -6.23
CA PHE A 569 9.87 -6.24 -5.88
C PHE A 569 8.38 -5.95 -5.63
N SER A 570 7.79 -6.63 -4.65
CA SER A 570 6.76 -5.99 -3.84
C SER A 570 7.40 -4.79 -3.15
N VAL A 571 6.79 -3.60 -3.27
CA VAL A 571 7.29 -2.29 -2.78
C VAL A 571 8.29 -2.46 -1.63
N PHE A 572 9.57 -2.18 -1.90
CA PHE A 572 10.55 -2.04 -0.84
C PHE A 572 10.04 -0.94 0.09
N PRO A 573 9.79 -1.20 1.38
CA PRO A 573 9.66 -0.12 2.34
C PRO A 573 10.96 0.70 2.28
N HIS A 574 10.88 2.02 2.41
CA HIS A 574 12.07 2.84 2.66
C HIS A 574 12.54 2.65 4.11
N SER A 575 12.92 1.42 4.46
CA SER A 575 13.59 1.08 5.70
C SER A 575 15.10 1.23 5.55
N SER A 576 15.68 2.04 6.44
CA SER A 576 17.06 1.92 6.89
C SER A 576 18.21 2.37 5.95
N PHE A 577 17.99 3.34 5.06
CA PHE A 577 19.02 4.32 4.74
C PHE A 577 18.44 5.73 4.64
N HIS A 578 19.03 6.69 5.38
CA HIS A 578 18.77 8.11 5.13
C HIS A 578 19.39 8.49 3.79
N ALA A 579 18.57 8.53 2.74
CA ALA A 579 18.74 9.60 1.76
C ALA A 579 18.70 10.93 2.52
N MET A 580 19.43 11.95 2.05
CA MET A 580 19.21 13.32 2.51
C MET A 580 17.91 13.86 1.90
N HIS A 581 16.78 13.24 2.26
CA HIS A 581 15.48 13.89 2.21
C HIS A 581 15.65 15.23 2.93
N SER A 582 15.38 16.32 2.23
CA SER A 582 15.36 17.64 2.83
C SER A 582 14.32 17.63 3.94
N GLU A 583 14.79 17.72 5.19
CA GLU A 583 13.93 17.83 6.35
C GLU A 583 13.30 19.22 6.42
N THR A 584 12.17 19.31 7.11
CA THR A 584 11.43 20.55 7.26
C THR A 584 10.67 20.60 8.58
N GLN A 585 10.40 21.80 9.07
CA GLN A 585 9.60 21.99 10.27
C GLN A 585 8.11 21.84 9.95
N TYR A 586 7.44 21.03 10.74
CA TYR A 586 5.98 20.92 10.84
C TYR A 586 5.51 21.65 12.11
N GLN A 587 4.29 22.18 12.07
CA GLN A 587 3.65 22.83 13.21
C GLN A 587 2.29 22.20 13.46
N ASN A 588 1.99 21.96 14.73
CA ASN A 588 0.77 21.35 15.22
C ASN A 588 -0.06 22.35 16.06
N PRO A 589 -1.37 22.09 16.27
CA PRO A 589 -2.20 21.16 15.50
C PRO A 589 -2.33 21.58 14.03
N ILE A 590 -2.38 20.61 13.11
CA ILE A 590 -2.51 20.86 11.66
C ILE A 590 -3.92 21.32 11.26
N VAL A 591 -4.95 20.93 12.02
CA VAL A 591 -6.28 21.54 11.97
C VAL A 591 -6.66 21.98 13.39
N PRO A 592 -6.50 23.27 13.71
CA PRO A 592 -6.75 23.79 15.06
C PRO A 592 -8.23 24.02 15.37
N GLY A 593 -8.54 24.16 16.65
CA GLY A 593 -9.90 24.33 17.17
C GLY A 593 -10.69 23.02 17.10
N PHE A 594 -12.02 23.15 17.17
CA PHE A 594 -12.97 22.04 17.04
C PHE A 594 -12.84 21.30 15.69
N ALA A 595 -11.96 20.30 15.67
CA ALA A 595 -11.62 19.47 14.51
C ALA A 595 -11.17 18.08 14.98
N PRO A 596 -12.10 17.22 15.47
CA PRO A 596 -11.79 15.92 16.06
C PRO A 596 -11.89 14.78 15.05
N ASP A 597 -11.52 13.58 15.50
CA ASP A 597 -11.77 12.32 14.79
C ASP A 597 -11.28 12.35 13.32
N PRO A 598 -9.98 12.61 13.07
CA PRO A 598 -9.44 12.86 11.73
C PRO A 598 -9.24 11.59 10.90
N SER A 599 -9.80 11.56 9.69
CA SER A 599 -9.52 10.55 8.66
C SER A 599 -8.93 11.22 7.42
N VAL A 600 -7.96 10.57 6.77
CA VAL A 600 -7.11 11.15 5.71
C VAL A 600 -7.00 10.21 4.51
N VAL A 601 -7.16 10.78 3.31
CA VAL A 601 -6.86 10.10 2.05
C VAL A 601 -5.94 10.96 1.17
N HIS A 602 -4.95 10.33 0.55
CA HIS A 602 -4.01 10.95 -0.38
C HIS A 602 -4.36 10.54 -1.82
N VAL A 603 -4.64 11.51 -2.68
CA VAL A 603 -5.09 11.31 -4.07
C VAL A 603 -4.42 12.35 -4.96
N ASP A 604 -3.79 11.91 -6.05
CA ASP A 604 -3.16 12.76 -7.08
C ASP A 604 -2.20 13.85 -6.54
N GLY A 605 -1.47 13.54 -5.46
CA GLY A 605 -0.53 14.44 -4.81
C GLY A 605 -1.16 15.48 -3.87
N VAL A 606 -2.45 15.34 -3.55
CA VAL A 606 -3.19 16.17 -2.58
C VAL A 606 -3.72 15.28 -1.46
N PHE A 607 -3.58 15.74 -0.21
CA PHE A 607 -4.18 15.12 0.96
C PHE A 607 -5.52 15.75 1.25
N TYR A 608 -6.53 14.93 1.50
CA TYR A 608 -7.87 15.33 1.90
C TYR A 608 -8.18 14.75 3.29
N LEU A 609 -8.66 15.59 4.19
CA LEU A 609 -8.89 15.26 5.60
C LEU A 609 -10.32 15.62 5.99
N ALA A 610 -11.03 14.68 6.59
CA ALA A 610 -12.37 14.87 7.15
C ALA A 610 -12.30 14.83 8.69
N THR A 611 -13.14 15.63 9.35
CA THR A 611 -13.30 15.63 10.83
C THR A 611 -14.77 15.60 11.21
N SER A 612 -15.08 15.11 12.41
CA SER A 612 -16.45 15.11 12.95
C SER A 612 -17.00 16.54 13.17
N SER A 613 -18.33 16.70 13.15
CA SER A 613 -18.99 18.01 13.27
C SER A 613 -20.16 18.06 14.25
N PHE A 614 -20.57 16.91 14.80
CA PHE A 614 -21.64 16.78 15.79
C PHE A 614 -22.92 17.51 15.36
N HIS A 615 -23.36 18.48 16.16
CA HIS A 615 -24.64 19.17 16.00
C HIS A 615 -24.54 20.47 15.18
N PHE A 616 -23.43 20.72 14.50
CA PHE A 616 -23.24 21.86 13.61
C PHE A 616 -23.47 21.48 12.14
N PHE A 617 -24.07 22.40 11.40
CA PHE A 617 -24.26 22.35 9.95
C PHE A 617 -23.63 23.59 9.30
N PRO A 618 -23.02 23.53 8.10
CA PRO A 618 -22.69 22.32 7.35
C PRO A 618 -21.81 21.35 8.15
N GLY A 619 -21.95 20.06 7.83
CA GLY A 619 -21.36 18.95 8.55
C GLY A 619 -20.28 18.22 7.75
N LEU A 620 -19.37 17.57 8.48
CA LEU A 620 -18.18 16.90 7.94
C LEU A 620 -17.34 17.84 7.05
N PRO A 621 -16.66 18.85 7.65
CA PRO A 621 -15.77 19.75 6.92
C PRO A 621 -14.59 18.97 6.32
N ILE A 622 -14.25 19.32 5.08
CA ILE A 622 -13.19 18.73 4.28
C ILE A 622 -12.06 19.72 4.14
N TYR A 623 -10.87 19.33 4.58
CA TYR A 623 -9.64 20.09 4.44
C TYR A 623 -8.75 19.48 3.36
N ALA A 624 -8.02 20.31 2.62
CA ALA A 624 -7.05 19.88 1.62
C ALA A 624 -5.66 20.48 1.90
N SER A 625 -4.60 19.67 1.69
CA SER A 625 -3.20 20.09 1.79
C SER A 625 -2.36 19.51 0.66
N ARG A 626 -1.27 20.20 0.30
CA ARG A 626 -0.24 19.72 -0.64
C ARG A 626 1.04 19.26 0.05
N ASP A 627 1.24 19.58 1.33
CA ASP A 627 2.54 19.43 2.02
C ASP A 627 2.42 18.93 3.48
N LEU A 628 1.20 18.58 3.90
CA LEU A 628 0.79 18.24 5.27
C LEU A 628 0.92 19.38 6.31
N LYS A 629 1.28 20.60 5.90
CA LYS A 629 1.41 21.78 6.79
C LYS A 629 0.24 22.73 6.63
N GLU A 630 0.02 23.19 5.40
CA GLU A 630 -1.00 24.18 5.08
C GLU A 630 -2.29 23.44 4.69
N TRP A 631 -3.30 23.53 5.56
CA TRP A 631 -4.59 22.86 5.40
C TRP A 631 -5.70 23.89 5.16
N LYS A 632 -6.29 23.87 3.97
CA LYS A 632 -7.41 24.73 3.58
C LYS A 632 -8.72 23.99 3.76
N HIS A 633 -9.71 24.60 4.42
CA HIS A 633 -11.10 24.11 4.38
C HIS A 633 -11.68 24.40 2.99
N ILE A 634 -12.08 23.36 2.24
CA ILE A 634 -12.50 23.47 0.83
C ILE A 634 -14.00 23.24 0.62
N GLY A 635 -14.68 22.64 1.59
CA GLY A 635 -16.08 22.26 1.48
C GLY A 635 -16.53 21.44 2.69
N ASN A 636 -17.81 21.07 2.70
CA ASN A 636 -18.41 20.21 3.73
C ASN A 636 -19.18 19.08 3.03
N ALA A 637 -19.16 17.86 3.57
CA ALA A 637 -19.79 16.73 2.89
C ALA A 637 -21.31 16.63 3.12
N ILE A 638 -21.80 17.15 4.26
CA ILE A 638 -23.21 17.38 4.54
C ILE A 638 -23.46 18.88 4.43
N ASN A 639 -23.81 19.36 3.24
CA ASN A 639 -23.90 20.78 2.90
C ASN A 639 -25.30 21.24 2.44
N ARG A 640 -26.26 20.33 2.29
CA ARG A 640 -27.66 20.64 1.97
C ARG A 640 -28.58 20.18 3.11
N PRO A 641 -29.54 20.99 3.61
CA PRO A 641 -30.42 20.60 4.72
C PRO A 641 -31.28 19.36 4.45
N GLU A 642 -31.53 19.02 3.18
CA GLU A 642 -32.29 17.85 2.76
C GLU A 642 -31.49 16.53 2.76
N GLN A 643 -30.15 16.56 2.84
CA GLN A 643 -29.33 15.32 2.89
C GLN A 643 -29.62 14.50 4.15
N LEU A 644 -29.63 15.13 5.33
CA LEU A 644 -29.98 14.49 6.60
C LEU A 644 -30.39 15.51 7.66
N SER A 645 -31.14 15.06 8.66
CA SER A 645 -31.55 15.88 9.80
C SER A 645 -30.67 15.65 11.03
N LEU A 646 -30.19 16.75 11.59
CA LEU A 646 -29.52 16.92 12.88
C LEU A 646 -30.49 17.42 13.98
N TYR A 647 -31.80 17.54 13.73
CA TYR A 647 -32.82 17.96 14.71
C TYR A 647 -32.68 17.27 16.08
N ALA A 648 -32.31 15.97 16.08
CA ALA A 648 -32.13 15.13 17.27
C ALA A 648 -30.69 15.08 17.82
N ALA A 649 -29.77 15.90 17.29
CA ALA A 649 -28.40 16.11 17.76
C ALA A 649 -28.37 16.96 19.05
N SER A 650 -29.05 16.45 20.08
CA SER A 650 -29.03 17.01 21.43
C SER A 650 -27.71 16.70 22.13
N THR A 651 -27.46 17.36 23.26
CA THR A 651 -26.32 17.08 24.14
C THR A 651 -26.85 16.53 25.46
N LYS A 652 -26.14 15.61 26.11
CA LYS A 652 -26.53 15.06 27.43
C LYS A 652 -25.35 15.02 28.38
N HIS A 653 -25.62 15.32 29.65
CA HIS A 653 -24.72 14.97 30.75
C HIS A 653 -24.86 13.47 31.04
N VAL A 654 -23.77 12.72 30.91
CA VAL A 654 -23.72 11.26 31.01
C VAL A 654 -22.69 10.88 32.08
N PRO A 655 -23.04 10.14 33.15
CA PRO A 655 -22.07 9.64 34.10
C PRO A 655 -21.20 8.54 33.47
N LEU A 656 -19.94 8.49 33.88
CA LEU A 656 -18.96 7.46 33.53
C LEU A 656 -18.77 6.51 34.71
N ASP A 657 -18.39 5.26 34.45
CA ASP A 657 -18.08 4.27 35.49
C ASP A 657 -16.79 4.58 36.28
N THR A 658 -15.92 5.41 35.71
CA THR A 658 -14.78 6.06 36.39
C THR A 658 -15.17 7.03 37.52
N GLY A 659 -16.47 7.25 37.77
CA GLY A 659 -16.96 8.21 38.77
C GLY A 659 -16.96 9.67 38.29
N HIS A 660 -16.58 9.91 37.04
CA HIS A 660 -16.63 11.20 36.36
C HIS A 660 -17.92 11.36 35.53
N SER A 661 -18.05 12.48 34.84
CA SER A 661 -19.14 12.75 33.89
C SER A 661 -18.61 13.29 32.56
N MET A 662 -19.36 13.02 31.50
CA MET A 662 -19.15 13.46 30.12
C MET A 662 -20.31 14.35 29.67
N VAL A 663 -20.03 15.35 28.83
CA VAL A 663 -21.02 16.16 28.10
C VAL A 663 -21.04 15.65 26.65
N ALA A 664 -21.88 14.66 26.40
CA ALA A 664 -21.98 13.95 25.12
C ALA A 664 -22.89 14.69 24.14
N SER A 665 -22.33 15.31 23.12
CA SER A 665 -23.08 15.87 21.99
C SER A 665 -23.47 14.78 20.99
N GLY A 666 -24.65 14.91 20.38
CA GLY A 666 -25.10 14.09 19.25
C GLY A 666 -24.75 14.72 17.89
N GLY A 667 -25.26 14.10 16.83
CA GLY A 667 -25.05 14.49 15.44
C GLY A 667 -23.93 13.70 14.76
N LEU A 668 -23.16 14.33 13.88
CA LEU A 668 -22.18 13.67 13.02
C LEU A 668 -20.88 13.34 13.78
N PHE A 669 -20.69 12.06 14.06
CA PHE A 669 -19.53 11.50 14.79
C PHE A 669 -18.32 11.32 13.85
N ALA A 670 -17.37 10.45 14.21
CA ALA A 670 -16.17 10.16 13.41
C ALA A 670 -16.52 9.78 11.95
N PRO A 671 -15.99 10.50 10.95
CA PRO A 671 -16.04 10.10 9.56
C PRO A 671 -14.80 9.27 9.18
N THR A 672 -14.98 8.26 8.33
CA THR A 672 -13.86 7.67 7.58
C THR A 672 -13.97 8.07 6.11
N ILE A 673 -12.97 8.78 5.57
CA ILE A 673 -12.84 9.10 4.14
C ILE A 673 -11.95 8.08 3.43
N LYS A 674 -12.38 7.60 2.25
CA LYS A 674 -11.61 6.72 1.37
C LYS A 674 -11.76 7.15 -0.08
N TYR A 675 -10.82 6.73 -0.92
CA TYR A 675 -10.88 6.90 -2.37
C TYR A 675 -10.67 5.55 -3.04
N HIS A 676 -11.54 5.21 -4.00
CA HIS A 676 -11.45 3.97 -4.76
C HIS A 676 -12.00 4.18 -6.17
N ARG A 677 -11.22 3.79 -7.20
CA ARG A 677 -11.62 3.78 -8.63
C ARG A 677 -12.29 5.09 -9.12
N GLY A 678 -11.74 6.24 -8.76
CA GLY A 678 -12.27 7.55 -9.20
C GLY A 678 -13.35 8.16 -8.30
N VAL A 679 -13.72 7.51 -7.20
CA VAL A 679 -14.79 7.94 -6.30
C VAL A 679 -14.25 8.14 -4.88
N PHE A 680 -14.54 9.29 -4.28
CA PHE A 680 -14.40 9.54 -2.85
C PHE A 680 -15.65 9.03 -2.13
N TYR A 681 -15.45 8.32 -1.02
CA TYR A 681 -16.49 7.82 -0.13
C TYR A 681 -16.25 8.35 1.27
N ILE A 682 -17.32 8.76 1.97
CA ILE A 682 -17.30 9.01 3.42
C ILE A 682 -18.37 8.15 4.07
N VAL A 683 -17.98 7.39 5.10
CA VAL A 683 -18.92 6.77 6.05
C VAL A 683 -18.91 7.54 7.37
N CYS A 684 -20.07 7.67 8.01
CA CYS A 684 -20.24 8.39 9.28
C CYS A 684 -21.49 7.90 10.04
N THR A 685 -21.57 8.16 11.35
CA THR A 685 -22.78 7.98 12.16
C THR A 685 -23.48 9.32 12.43
N ASN A 686 -24.80 9.40 12.26
CA ASN A 686 -25.66 10.48 12.77
C ASN A 686 -26.30 10.08 14.11
N ALA A 687 -25.63 10.41 15.21
CA ALA A 687 -25.99 10.00 16.55
C ALA A 687 -27.15 10.82 17.14
N GLY A 688 -28.24 10.16 17.54
CA GLY A 688 -29.45 10.82 18.04
C GLY A 688 -29.73 10.56 19.53
N HIS A 689 -30.10 11.61 20.26
CA HIS A 689 -30.32 11.56 21.72
C HIS A 689 -31.80 11.46 22.14
N GLY A 690 -32.68 10.97 21.27
CA GLY A 690 -34.14 10.93 21.49
C GLY A 690 -34.69 9.81 22.39
N GLY A 691 -33.89 8.87 22.88
CA GLY A 691 -34.36 7.70 23.62
C GLY A 691 -33.61 7.39 24.93
N LYS A 692 -33.88 6.19 25.48
CA LYS A 692 -33.12 5.62 26.63
C LYS A 692 -31.70 5.18 26.24
N THR A 693 -31.48 4.88 24.96
CA THR A 693 -30.19 4.53 24.36
C THR A 693 -29.81 5.57 23.32
N LEU A 694 -28.53 5.61 22.96
CA LEU A 694 -28.07 6.35 21.78
C LEU A 694 -28.70 5.73 20.52
N ARG A 695 -29.22 6.57 19.61
CA ARG A 695 -29.55 6.21 18.23
C ARG A 695 -28.28 6.35 17.40
N THR A 696 -27.96 5.37 16.56
CA THR A 696 -26.73 5.34 15.76
C THR A 696 -27.04 5.08 14.28
N ASP A 697 -27.42 6.13 13.55
CA ASP A 697 -27.80 6.00 12.15
C ASP A 697 -26.53 6.08 11.29
N ASN A 698 -25.99 4.92 10.86
CA ASN A 698 -24.80 4.85 10.03
C ASN A 698 -25.16 5.01 8.55
N PHE A 699 -24.28 5.67 7.78
CA PHE A 699 -24.49 5.92 6.35
C PHE A 699 -23.17 5.98 5.58
N VAL A 700 -23.26 5.85 4.24
CA VAL A 700 -22.22 6.25 3.28
C VAL A 700 -22.73 7.37 2.36
N ILE A 701 -21.86 8.30 2.00
CA ILE A 701 -22.03 9.27 0.91
C ILE A 701 -20.81 9.20 -0.04
N SER A 702 -20.97 9.68 -1.27
CA SER A 702 -19.89 9.68 -2.27
C SER A 702 -19.85 10.91 -3.16
N THR A 703 -18.71 11.15 -3.80
CA THR A 703 -18.54 12.13 -4.90
C THR A 703 -17.37 11.74 -5.82
N THR A 704 -17.42 12.18 -7.08
CA THR A 704 -16.32 12.07 -8.05
C THR A 704 -15.46 13.33 -8.14
N ASP A 705 -15.91 14.47 -7.62
CA ASP A 705 -15.13 15.70 -7.54
C ASP A 705 -15.30 16.36 -6.17
N ILE A 706 -14.35 16.10 -5.28
CA ILE A 706 -14.34 16.61 -3.89
C ILE A 706 -14.31 18.15 -3.79
N TRP A 707 -13.92 18.85 -4.86
CA TRP A 707 -13.94 20.32 -4.93
C TRP A 707 -15.32 20.89 -5.26
N SER A 708 -16.19 20.10 -5.89
CA SER A 708 -17.49 20.56 -6.38
C SER A 708 -18.53 20.80 -5.28
N ASN A 709 -18.27 20.32 -4.06
CA ASN A 709 -19.26 20.14 -2.98
C ASN A 709 -20.47 19.25 -3.35
N ASN A 710 -20.50 18.62 -4.54
CA ASN A 710 -21.59 17.75 -4.98
C ASN A 710 -21.45 16.34 -4.40
N TRP A 711 -21.85 16.16 -3.15
CA TRP A 711 -21.94 14.87 -2.47
C TRP A 711 -23.32 14.24 -2.65
N SER A 712 -23.38 12.91 -2.75
CA SER A 712 -24.62 12.15 -2.80
C SER A 712 -25.50 12.39 -1.57
N ASP A 713 -26.76 11.98 -1.67
CA ASP A 713 -27.58 11.79 -0.47
C ASP A 713 -27.10 10.54 0.31
N PRO A 714 -27.37 10.43 1.62
CA PRO A 714 -26.86 9.33 2.45
C PRO A 714 -27.55 8.00 2.20
N ILE A 715 -26.75 6.97 1.90
CA ILE A 715 -27.19 5.58 1.79
C ILE A 715 -27.07 4.95 3.19
N PRO A 716 -28.17 4.49 3.83
CA PRO A 716 -28.15 4.00 5.21
C PRO A 716 -27.53 2.61 5.32
N ILE A 717 -26.79 2.36 6.40
CA ILE A 717 -26.10 1.10 6.68
C ILE A 717 -26.67 0.48 7.97
N PRO A 718 -27.14 -0.78 7.97
CA PRO A 718 -27.82 -1.40 9.11
C PRO A 718 -26.83 -1.88 10.19
N PHE A 719 -26.09 -0.95 10.79
CA PHE A 719 -25.09 -1.20 11.83
C PHE A 719 -25.46 -0.57 13.18
N LYS A 720 -25.40 -1.38 14.25
CA LYS A 720 -25.75 -0.97 15.63
C LYS A 720 -24.50 -0.54 16.40
N GLY A 721 -23.85 0.52 15.91
CA GLY A 721 -22.57 0.98 16.44
C GLY A 721 -22.19 2.38 15.97
N ILE A 722 -21.02 2.85 16.40
CA ILE A 722 -20.41 4.11 15.95
C ILE A 722 -19.14 3.82 15.12
N ASP A 723 -18.48 4.89 14.69
CA ASP A 723 -17.16 4.89 14.05
C ASP A 723 -17.05 3.91 12.88
N PRO A 724 -17.83 4.13 11.81
CA PRO A 724 -17.80 3.28 10.64
C PRO A 724 -16.51 3.51 9.83
N GLY A 725 -15.91 2.43 9.36
CA GLY A 725 -14.77 2.41 8.46
C GLY A 725 -15.05 1.55 7.22
N LEU A 726 -14.41 1.92 6.11
CA LEU A 726 -14.40 1.15 4.86
C LEU A 726 -13.00 0.67 4.54
N PHE A 727 -12.89 -0.60 4.18
CA PHE A 727 -11.67 -1.21 3.65
C PHE A 727 -11.98 -1.87 2.30
N PHE A 728 -11.18 -1.52 1.29
CA PHE A 728 -11.27 -2.06 -0.07
C PHE A 728 -10.10 -3.03 -0.26
N ASP A 729 -10.38 -4.30 -0.57
CA ASP A 729 -9.35 -5.34 -0.68
C ASP A 729 -8.90 -5.56 -2.15
N ASP A 730 -7.71 -6.14 -2.33
CA ASP A 730 -7.08 -6.39 -3.64
C ASP A 730 -7.90 -7.35 -4.53
N ASP A 731 -8.77 -8.18 -3.93
CA ASP A 731 -9.66 -9.08 -4.66
C ASP A 731 -10.93 -8.38 -5.18
N GLY A 732 -11.12 -7.09 -4.83
CA GLY A 732 -12.21 -6.24 -5.28
C GLY A 732 -13.40 -6.16 -4.33
N ARG A 733 -13.35 -6.82 -3.16
CA ARG A 733 -14.40 -6.71 -2.13
C ARG A 733 -14.31 -5.41 -1.34
N VAL A 734 -15.44 -5.04 -0.74
CA VAL A 734 -15.56 -3.92 0.20
C VAL A 734 -16.03 -4.43 1.55
N TYR A 735 -15.33 -4.04 2.61
CA TYR A 735 -15.60 -4.43 3.98
C TYR A 735 -15.96 -3.21 4.83
N PHE A 736 -17.17 -3.19 5.36
CA PHE A 736 -17.58 -2.27 6.41
C PHE A 736 -17.14 -2.82 7.76
N HIS A 737 -16.52 -1.98 8.59
CA HIS A 737 -16.18 -2.28 9.98
C HIS A 737 -16.61 -1.12 10.90
N GLY A 738 -16.83 -1.39 12.19
CA GLY A 738 -17.21 -0.34 13.14
C GLY A 738 -17.24 -0.77 14.60
N CYS A 739 -17.40 0.20 15.49
CA CYS A 739 -17.52 0.02 16.94
C CYS A 739 -18.94 -0.44 17.32
N PHE A 740 -19.15 -1.75 17.45
CA PHE A 740 -20.46 -2.32 17.81
C PHE A 740 -20.72 -2.19 19.32
N LEU A 741 -21.73 -1.41 19.69
CA LEU A 741 -22.02 -1.08 21.08
C LEU A 741 -22.67 -2.25 21.82
N LEU A 742 -22.08 -2.72 22.93
CA LEU A 742 -22.64 -3.79 23.75
C LEU A 742 -23.34 -3.23 24.99
N ASP A 743 -22.59 -3.04 26.07
CA ASP A 743 -23.07 -2.63 27.39
C ASP A 743 -21.91 -2.00 28.18
N ARG A 744 -21.95 -0.68 28.38
CA ARG A 744 -20.88 0.08 29.06
C ARG A 744 -20.73 -0.24 30.56
N THR A 745 -21.57 -1.12 31.13
CA THR A 745 -21.39 -1.64 32.50
C THR A 745 -20.57 -2.94 32.56
N LYS A 746 -20.07 -3.42 31.41
CA LYS A 746 -19.36 -4.70 31.27
C LYS A 746 -18.15 -4.54 30.34
N GLN A 747 -17.26 -5.53 30.38
CA GLN A 747 -16.07 -5.59 29.54
C GLN A 747 -16.12 -6.87 28.67
N PRO A 748 -15.90 -6.79 27.35
CA PRO A 748 -15.72 -5.55 26.55
C PRO A 748 -17.00 -4.69 26.50
N SER A 749 -16.86 -3.36 26.53
CA SER A 749 -18.01 -2.43 26.48
C SER A 749 -18.59 -2.29 25.06
N CYS A 750 -17.75 -2.47 24.05
CA CYS A 750 -18.04 -2.54 22.62
C CYS A 750 -17.02 -3.47 21.93
N THR A 751 -17.22 -3.81 20.66
CA THR A 751 -16.30 -4.69 19.91
C THR A 751 -16.23 -4.30 18.43
N ILE A 752 -15.09 -4.53 17.78
CA ILE A 752 -14.97 -4.26 16.34
C ILE A 752 -15.68 -5.37 15.57
N THR A 753 -16.74 -4.97 14.86
CA THR A 753 -17.59 -5.86 14.06
C THR A 753 -17.53 -5.48 12.59
N GLN A 754 -17.42 -6.47 11.72
CA GLN A 754 -17.24 -6.31 10.28
C GLN A 754 -18.26 -7.12 9.47
N PHE A 755 -18.59 -6.64 8.27
CA PHE A 755 -19.26 -7.40 7.22
C PHE A 755 -18.79 -7.00 5.81
N GLU A 756 -18.93 -7.88 4.84
CA GLU A 756 -18.81 -7.55 3.42
C GLU A 756 -20.05 -6.73 3.01
N ILE A 757 -19.88 -5.60 2.34
CA ILE A 757 -20.94 -4.60 2.10
C ILE A 757 -21.15 -4.33 0.61
N ASN A 758 -22.40 -4.20 0.18
CA ASN A 758 -22.72 -3.55 -1.09
C ASN A 758 -22.74 -2.03 -0.85
N ILE A 759 -21.67 -1.34 -1.25
CA ILE A 759 -21.54 0.11 -1.03
C ILE A 759 -22.58 0.95 -1.81
N GLU A 760 -23.21 0.39 -2.85
CA GLU A 760 -24.26 1.07 -3.64
C GLU A 760 -25.64 1.02 -2.97
N THR A 761 -25.90 0.06 -2.09
CA THR A 761 -27.20 -0.09 -1.37
C THR A 761 -27.08 0.03 0.15
N GLY A 762 -25.86 0.01 0.70
CA GLY A 762 -25.59 -0.04 2.14
C GLY A 762 -25.82 -1.43 2.77
N GLU A 763 -26.23 -2.42 1.99
CA GLU A 763 -26.67 -3.72 2.49
C GLU A 763 -25.51 -4.68 2.80
N PRO A 764 -25.62 -5.50 3.86
CA PRO A 764 -24.65 -6.54 4.18
C PRO A 764 -24.75 -7.72 3.21
N ILE A 765 -23.67 -8.00 2.49
CA ILE A 765 -23.47 -9.20 1.65
C ILE A 765 -23.16 -10.42 2.53
N SER A 766 -22.53 -10.21 3.71
CA SER A 766 -22.21 -11.26 4.68
C SER A 766 -22.90 -11.06 6.02
N GLU A 767 -22.88 -12.10 6.86
CA GLU A 767 -23.13 -11.97 8.30
C GLU A 767 -22.20 -10.92 8.94
N GLN A 768 -22.70 -10.20 9.94
CA GLN A 768 -21.88 -9.33 10.80
C GLN A 768 -21.10 -10.18 11.80
N ARG A 769 -19.78 -9.96 11.90
CA ARG A 769 -18.87 -10.79 12.71
C ARG A 769 -17.95 -9.91 13.55
N VAL A 770 -17.84 -10.21 14.85
CA VAL A 770 -16.81 -9.62 15.72
C VAL A 770 -15.45 -10.14 15.26
N ILE A 771 -14.57 -9.25 14.81
CA ILE A 771 -13.21 -9.59 14.36
C ILE A 771 -12.17 -9.36 15.47
N TRP A 772 -12.41 -8.40 16.38
CA TRP A 772 -11.56 -8.13 17.53
C TRP A 772 -12.34 -7.54 18.71
N GLN A 773 -11.83 -7.74 19.93
CA GLN A 773 -12.42 -7.24 21.19
C GLN A 773 -11.68 -6.04 21.78
N GLY A 774 -10.64 -5.54 21.10
CA GLY A 774 -9.69 -4.59 21.66
C GLY A 774 -8.65 -5.25 22.58
N HIS A 775 -7.58 -4.50 22.84
CA HIS A 775 -6.50 -4.89 23.74
C HIS A 775 -6.87 -4.52 25.18
N ALA A 776 -7.23 -3.26 25.41
CA ALA A 776 -7.77 -2.75 26.66
C ALA A 776 -9.25 -3.14 26.87
N ARG A 777 -10.00 -3.35 25.78
CA ARG A 777 -11.43 -3.77 25.72
C ARG A 777 -12.44 -2.75 26.22
N TYR A 778 -11.94 -1.64 26.75
CA TYR A 778 -12.69 -0.50 27.22
C TYR A 778 -12.82 0.52 26.09
N ASP A 779 -14.06 0.73 25.63
CA ASP A 779 -14.45 1.68 24.59
C ASP A 779 -13.52 1.60 23.36
N THR A 780 -13.34 0.37 22.87
CA THR A 780 -12.63 0.02 21.63
C THR A 780 -13.38 0.55 20.40
N GLU A 781 -12.92 1.68 19.88
CA GLU A 781 -13.59 2.50 18.87
C GLU A 781 -12.63 2.94 17.74
N GLY A 782 -13.02 3.87 16.86
CA GLY A 782 -12.19 4.35 15.73
C GLY A 782 -11.44 3.28 14.90
N PRO A 783 -12.10 2.19 14.41
CA PRO A 783 -11.39 1.10 13.73
C PRO A 783 -10.98 1.45 12.30
N HIS A 784 -9.72 1.15 11.96
CA HIS A 784 -9.19 1.29 10.60
C HIS A 784 -8.36 0.05 10.20
N ILE A 785 -8.56 -0.43 8.97
CA ILE A 785 -7.84 -1.61 8.43
C ILE A 785 -6.86 -1.19 7.32
N TYR A 786 -5.63 -1.67 7.43
CA TYR A 786 -4.54 -1.50 6.45
C TYR A 786 -4.02 -2.85 6.00
N LYS A 787 -3.68 -3.01 4.71
CA LYS A 787 -3.10 -4.25 4.18
C LYS A 787 -1.66 -4.03 3.78
N LEU A 788 -0.72 -4.75 4.39
CA LEU A 788 0.72 -4.61 4.16
C LEU A 788 1.36 -6.00 4.02
N GLY A 789 1.76 -6.33 2.79
CA GLY A 789 2.20 -7.68 2.43
C GLY A 789 1.08 -8.69 2.67
N LYS A 790 1.34 -9.71 3.49
CA LYS A 790 0.35 -10.74 3.87
C LYS A 790 -0.55 -10.37 5.05
N TRP A 791 -0.36 -9.20 5.67
CA TRP A 791 -1.02 -8.85 6.92
C TRP A 791 -2.10 -7.79 6.73
N TYR A 792 -3.28 -8.07 7.27
CA TYR A 792 -4.29 -7.06 7.59
C TYR A 792 -4.00 -6.56 9.00
N TYR A 793 -3.63 -5.28 9.14
CA TYR A 793 -3.51 -4.60 10.42
C TYR A 793 -4.83 -3.90 10.75
N LEU A 794 -5.32 -4.10 11.97
CA LEU A 794 -6.48 -3.40 12.52
C LEU A 794 -6.01 -2.47 13.63
N LEU A 795 -6.06 -1.18 13.36
CA LEU A 795 -5.88 -0.09 14.33
C LEU A 795 -7.23 0.24 14.96
N VAL A 796 -7.23 0.61 16.25
CA VAL A 796 -8.39 1.12 16.99
C VAL A 796 -7.95 2.23 17.97
N ALA A 797 -8.91 3.06 18.37
CA ALA A 797 -8.82 3.81 19.61
C ALA A 797 -9.32 2.96 20.79
N GLU A 798 -8.76 3.14 21.99
CA GLU A 798 -9.30 2.57 23.25
C GLU A 798 -9.19 3.57 24.40
N GLY A 799 -9.79 3.23 25.55
CA GLY A 799 -9.77 4.05 26.78
C GLY A 799 -10.79 5.19 26.79
N GLY A 800 -11.52 5.37 25.69
CA GLY A 800 -12.36 6.54 25.43
C GLY A 800 -11.53 7.81 25.18
N THR A 801 -12.17 8.86 24.67
CA THR A 801 -11.48 10.05 24.12
C THR A 801 -10.93 11.07 25.16
N PHE A 802 -10.67 10.64 26.39
CA PHE A 802 -10.25 11.51 27.51
C PHE A 802 -8.83 11.17 28.01
N GLU A 803 -8.56 11.19 29.32
CA GLU A 803 -7.19 11.14 29.85
C GLU A 803 -6.49 9.80 29.56
N HIS A 804 -7.26 8.70 29.48
CA HIS A 804 -6.78 7.35 29.17
C HIS A 804 -6.79 7.02 27.67
N HIS A 805 -6.97 8.01 26.79
CA HIS A 805 -7.10 7.78 25.35
C HIS A 805 -5.81 7.21 24.74
N MET A 806 -5.95 6.22 23.86
CA MET A 806 -4.82 5.52 23.26
C MET A 806 -5.15 4.97 21.87
N LEU A 807 -4.11 4.68 21.07
CA LEU A 807 -4.20 3.81 19.90
C LEU A 807 -3.63 2.43 20.21
N CYS A 808 -4.38 1.39 19.86
CA CYS A 808 -3.98 -0.02 19.93
C CYS A 808 -4.04 -0.65 18.54
N ILE A 809 -3.17 -1.62 18.27
CA ILE A 809 -3.11 -2.31 16.98
C ILE A 809 -3.06 -3.84 17.15
N SER A 810 -3.64 -4.54 16.18
CA SER A 810 -3.58 -5.99 16.03
C SER A 810 -3.40 -6.36 14.55
N ARG A 811 -3.04 -7.62 14.23
CA ARG A 811 -2.91 -8.06 12.83
C ARG A 811 -3.34 -9.50 12.58
N SER A 812 -3.72 -9.80 11.34
CA SER A 812 -4.12 -11.14 10.90
C SER A 812 -3.70 -11.42 9.45
N GLU A 813 -3.54 -12.70 9.08
CA GLU A 813 -3.37 -13.11 7.67
C GLU A 813 -4.71 -13.17 6.91
N SER A 814 -5.83 -12.91 7.59
CA SER A 814 -7.16 -12.78 6.99
C SER A 814 -7.89 -11.56 7.55
N VAL A 815 -8.59 -10.82 6.69
CA VAL A 815 -9.46 -9.68 7.07
C VAL A 815 -10.54 -10.05 8.10
N TRP A 816 -10.84 -11.35 8.27
CA TRP A 816 -11.80 -11.87 9.25
C TRP A 816 -11.18 -12.26 10.59
N GLY A 817 -9.87 -12.11 10.76
CA GLY A 817 -9.15 -12.59 11.93
C GLY A 817 -8.88 -14.12 11.92
N PRO A 818 -8.50 -14.69 13.08
CA PRO A 818 -8.31 -14.01 14.36
C PRO A 818 -7.16 -13.00 14.28
N TYR A 819 -7.36 -11.83 14.89
CA TYR A 819 -6.35 -10.80 15.01
C TYR A 819 -5.46 -11.08 16.24
N GLU A 820 -4.13 -11.03 16.06
CA GLU A 820 -3.13 -11.09 17.12
C GLU A 820 -2.89 -9.67 17.65
N ASP A 821 -3.13 -9.44 18.95
CA ASP A 821 -2.76 -8.20 19.65
C ASP A 821 -1.25 -7.91 19.53
N PHE A 822 -0.87 -6.67 19.25
CA PHE A 822 0.52 -6.26 19.44
C PHE A 822 0.87 -6.21 20.94
N LYS A 823 1.92 -6.93 21.32
CA LYS A 823 2.42 -7.01 22.71
C LYS A 823 3.03 -5.70 23.23
N GLY A 824 3.25 -4.72 22.36
CA GLY A 824 3.67 -3.36 22.72
C GLY A 824 2.55 -2.33 22.60
N ASN A 825 1.28 -2.75 22.65
CA ASN A 825 0.16 -1.82 22.81
C ASN A 825 0.19 -1.14 24.20
N PRO A 826 -0.31 0.10 24.32
CA PRO A 826 -0.74 0.98 23.22
C PRO A 826 0.45 1.53 22.42
N ILE A 827 0.27 1.72 21.11
CA ILE A 827 1.30 2.29 20.22
C ILE A 827 1.34 3.82 20.24
N LEU A 828 0.31 4.46 20.79
CA LEU A 828 0.27 5.90 21.10
C LEU A 828 -0.64 6.11 22.31
N THR A 829 -0.21 6.93 23.27
CA THR A 829 -1.06 7.46 24.36
C THR A 829 -0.32 8.58 25.09
N ALA A 830 -1.06 9.55 25.65
CA ALA A 830 -0.54 10.57 26.55
C ALA A 830 -0.79 10.23 28.04
N ASP A 831 -1.50 9.14 28.34
CA ASP A 831 -1.80 8.72 29.71
C ASP A 831 -0.51 8.50 30.53
N GLY A 832 -0.52 8.97 31.78
CA GLY A 832 0.62 8.96 32.68
C GLY A 832 1.79 9.90 32.30
N LYS A 833 1.63 10.80 31.31
CA LYS A 833 2.68 11.74 30.85
C LYS A 833 2.28 13.20 31.10
N ASP A 834 2.21 13.60 32.36
CA ASP A 834 1.76 14.94 32.79
C ASP A 834 2.61 16.11 32.23
N ASP A 835 3.82 15.84 31.73
CA ASP A 835 4.73 16.80 31.12
C ASP A 835 4.47 17.06 29.62
N GLU A 836 3.73 16.17 28.94
CA GLU A 836 3.33 16.36 27.54
C GLU A 836 2.24 17.45 27.43
N TYR A 837 2.46 18.44 26.55
CA TYR A 837 1.51 19.53 26.35
C TYR A 837 0.29 19.15 25.49
N ILE A 838 0.43 18.11 24.66
CA ILE A 838 -0.67 17.56 23.86
C ILE A 838 -1.13 16.27 24.54
N GLN A 839 -2.37 16.28 25.00
CA GLN A 839 -2.99 15.26 25.84
C GLN A 839 -4.14 14.56 25.11
N ASN A 840 -4.73 13.54 25.76
CA ASN A 840 -5.85 12.74 25.24
C ASN A 840 -5.61 12.20 23.82
N THR A 841 -4.37 11.81 23.49
CA THR A 841 -3.96 11.45 22.13
C THR A 841 -4.48 10.06 21.74
N GLY A 842 -5.26 9.98 20.67
CA GLY A 842 -5.79 8.72 20.15
C GLY A 842 -6.59 8.95 18.87
N HIS A 843 -7.53 8.06 18.57
CA HIS A 843 -8.48 8.09 17.44
C HIS A 843 -7.94 8.81 16.20
N GLY A 844 -7.27 8.06 15.32
CA GLY A 844 -6.56 8.62 14.18
C GLY A 844 -6.11 7.58 13.17
N GLU A 845 -5.71 8.07 12.00
CA GLU A 845 -5.49 7.29 10.80
C GLU A 845 -4.02 7.33 10.34
N LEU A 846 -3.47 6.15 10.00
CA LEU A 846 -2.20 5.99 9.31
C LEU A 846 -2.39 6.15 7.80
N PHE A 847 -1.51 6.92 7.16
CA PHE A 847 -1.51 7.08 5.70
C PHE A 847 -0.08 7.24 5.15
N GLN A 848 0.07 7.11 3.83
CA GLN A 848 1.33 7.33 3.12
C GLN A 848 1.28 8.59 2.23
N ASP A 849 2.40 9.29 2.15
CA ASP A 849 2.62 10.35 1.16
C ASP A 849 3.14 9.81 -0.19
N SER A 850 3.43 10.73 -1.11
CA SER A 850 3.96 10.43 -2.46
C SER A 850 5.34 9.77 -2.44
N ASN A 851 6.08 9.84 -1.33
CA ASN A 851 7.39 9.22 -1.12
C ASN A 851 7.27 7.86 -0.42
N GLY A 852 6.05 7.37 -0.16
CA GLY A 852 5.80 6.16 0.61
C GLY A 852 6.07 6.29 2.12
N GLN A 853 6.36 7.50 2.61
CA GLN A 853 6.64 7.75 4.02
C GLN A 853 5.32 7.74 4.81
N TRP A 854 5.36 7.18 6.02
CA TRP A 854 4.16 6.98 6.83
C TRP A 854 3.95 8.11 7.84
N TRP A 855 2.69 8.50 7.96
CA TRP A 855 2.22 9.58 8.81
C TRP A 855 0.98 9.10 9.58
N ALA A 856 0.74 9.68 10.75
CA ALA A 856 -0.51 9.55 11.49
C ALA A 856 -1.14 10.93 11.67
N ALA A 857 -2.42 11.06 11.30
CA ALA A 857 -3.28 12.15 11.76
C ALA A 857 -4.07 11.63 12.96
N VAL A 858 -3.95 12.27 14.11
CA VAL A 858 -4.54 11.84 15.39
C VAL A 858 -5.26 12.99 16.06
N LEU A 859 -6.32 12.72 16.83
CA LEU A 859 -6.88 13.76 17.69
C LEU A 859 -6.08 13.92 18.97
N GLY A 860 -6.18 15.11 19.57
CA GLY A 860 -5.68 15.40 20.90
C GLY A 860 -6.26 16.71 21.44
N VAL A 861 -5.74 17.17 22.58
CA VAL A 861 -6.11 18.44 23.20
C VAL A 861 -4.87 19.19 23.67
N ARG A 862 -4.83 20.53 23.50
CA ARG A 862 -3.81 21.38 24.14
C ARG A 862 -4.11 21.54 25.63
N ASN A 863 -3.19 21.10 26.49
CA ASN A 863 -3.34 21.11 27.94
C ASN A 863 -2.93 22.47 28.56
N GLU A 864 -3.88 23.39 28.68
CA GLU A 864 -3.68 24.70 29.32
C GLU A 864 -3.74 24.63 30.86
N LYS A 865 -3.12 23.59 31.44
CA LYS A 865 -2.84 23.36 32.88
C LYS A 865 -4.01 23.43 33.86
N SER A 866 -5.22 23.63 33.38
CA SER A 866 -6.47 23.66 34.15
C SER A 866 -7.72 23.38 33.31
N CYS A 867 -7.66 23.55 31.99
CA CYS A 867 -8.75 23.26 31.07
C CYS A 867 -8.26 22.94 29.65
N GLN A 868 -9.18 22.47 28.80
CA GLN A 868 -8.96 22.15 27.39
C GLN A 868 -9.89 23.06 26.55
N PRO A 869 -9.57 24.35 26.42
CA PRO A 869 -10.56 25.38 26.08
C PRO A 869 -11.13 25.27 24.66
N LEU A 870 -10.36 24.69 23.72
CA LEU A 870 -10.71 24.58 22.31
C LEU A 870 -11.45 23.29 21.94
N GLY A 871 -11.57 22.33 22.88
CA GLY A 871 -12.00 20.97 22.56
C GLY A 871 -10.89 20.14 21.90
N ARG A 872 -11.31 19.11 21.16
CA ARG A 872 -10.42 18.17 20.45
C ARG A 872 -10.01 18.73 19.08
N GLU A 873 -8.71 18.69 18.78
CA GLU A 873 -8.05 19.26 17.59
C GLU A 873 -7.26 18.16 16.84
N THR A 874 -6.88 18.39 15.57
CA THR A 874 -6.14 17.41 14.76
C THR A 874 -4.63 17.66 14.78
N PHE A 875 -3.85 16.63 15.09
CA PHE A 875 -2.39 16.64 15.16
C PHE A 875 -1.77 15.67 14.14
N LEU A 876 -0.60 16.04 13.61
CA LEU A 876 0.22 15.21 12.73
C LEU A 876 1.44 14.68 13.49
N THR A 877 1.85 13.44 13.20
CA THR A 877 3.09 12.86 13.70
C THR A 877 3.65 11.82 12.72
N PRO A 878 4.98 11.69 12.54
CA PRO A 878 5.56 10.68 11.66
C PRO A 878 5.45 9.27 12.26
N VAL A 879 5.41 8.27 11.39
CA VAL A 879 5.26 6.85 11.75
C VAL A 879 6.37 6.04 11.11
N HIS A 880 7.03 5.20 11.90
CA HIS A 880 8.07 4.30 11.41
C HIS A 880 7.59 2.85 11.43
N TRP A 881 7.90 2.10 10.38
CA TRP A 881 7.62 0.66 10.26
C TRP A 881 8.95 -0.12 10.20
N PRO A 882 9.38 -0.76 11.30
CA PRO A 882 10.49 -1.71 11.28
C PRO A 882 10.16 -2.94 10.43
N ASP A 883 11.17 -3.56 9.81
CA ASP A 883 11.00 -4.66 8.85
C ASP A 883 10.19 -5.84 9.42
N GLY A 884 9.02 -6.12 8.81
CA GLY A 884 8.08 -7.17 9.25
C GLY A 884 7.40 -6.93 10.63
N GLY A 885 7.67 -5.78 11.23
CA GLY A 885 7.28 -5.42 12.60
C GLY A 885 5.89 -4.82 12.72
N TRP A 886 5.81 -3.73 13.48
CA TRP A 886 4.59 -3.02 13.89
C TRP A 886 4.87 -1.51 13.85
N PRO A 887 3.87 -0.64 13.62
CA PRO A 887 4.10 0.79 13.52
C PRO A 887 4.52 1.36 14.87
N VAL A 888 5.55 2.20 14.83
CA VAL A 888 5.99 3.04 15.94
C VAL A 888 5.56 4.47 15.63
N ILE A 889 4.68 5.01 16.46
CA ILE A 889 4.13 6.37 16.31
C ILE A 889 4.85 7.28 17.32
N ALA A 890 5.40 8.40 16.85
CA ALA A 890 5.97 9.40 17.77
C ALA A 890 4.87 10.19 18.48
N GLN A 891 5.12 10.65 19.71
CA GLN A 891 4.20 11.55 20.40
C GLN A 891 4.03 12.86 19.60
N PRO A 892 2.79 13.31 19.34
CA PRO A 892 2.56 14.57 18.65
C PRO A 892 3.03 15.73 19.52
N THR A 893 3.99 16.52 19.00
CA THR A 893 4.50 17.73 19.66
C THR A 893 4.10 18.97 18.86
N MET A 894 4.05 20.14 19.51
CA MET A 894 3.61 21.41 18.88
C MET A 894 4.46 21.81 17.66
N LYS A 895 5.72 21.39 17.62
CA LYS A 895 6.63 21.54 16.47
C LYS A 895 7.57 20.35 16.43
N PHE A 896 7.69 19.73 15.27
CA PHE A 896 8.66 18.66 15.02
C PHE A 896 9.35 18.87 13.67
N THR A 897 10.49 18.21 13.49
CA THR A 897 11.16 18.11 12.19
C THR A 897 10.81 16.78 11.56
N GLY A 898 10.44 16.78 10.29
CA GLY A 898 10.16 15.56 9.51
C GLY A 898 10.63 15.71 8.07
N PRO A 899 10.62 14.63 7.27
CA PRO A 899 10.92 14.72 5.84
C PRO A 899 9.87 15.58 5.12
N ILE A 900 10.22 16.21 3.99
CA ILE A 900 9.25 16.94 3.17
C ILE A 900 8.26 15.97 2.52
N ALA A 901 7.00 16.04 2.98
CA ALA A 901 5.88 15.47 2.26
C ALA A 901 5.63 16.23 0.95
N THR A 902 5.63 15.45 -0.15
CA THR A 902 5.43 15.80 -1.57
C THR A 902 6.49 16.64 -2.29
N SER A 903 6.70 16.24 -3.54
CA SER A 903 7.14 17.08 -4.64
C SER A 903 6.14 16.99 -5.79
N LEU A 904 4.92 17.53 -5.60
CA LEU A 904 4.02 17.83 -6.73
C LEU A 904 4.80 18.58 -7.81
N SER A 905 4.72 18.12 -9.06
CA SER A 905 5.41 18.77 -10.18
C SER A 905 4.93 20.23 -10.32
N GLN A 906 5.79 21.12 -10.81
CA GLN A 906 5.39 22.52 -11.01
C GLN A 906 4.18 22.63 -11.95
N GLN A 907 4.16 21.85 -13.02
CA GLN A 907 3.02 21.76 -13.93
C GLN A 907 1.73 21.33 -13.21
N THR A 908 1.76 20.28 -12.38
CA THR A 908 0.57 19.82 -11.64
C THR A 908 0.07 20.85 -10.63
N ARG A 909 0.98 21.64 -10.02
CA ARG A 909 0.60 22.78 -9.17
C ARG A 909 -0.11 23.86 -9.99
N GLU A 910 0.48 24.24 -11.13
CA GLU A 910 -0.07 25.24 -12.05
C GLU A 910 -1.41 24.80 -12.66
N GLU A 911 -1.62 23.51 -12.95
CA GLU A 911 -2.90 22.95 -13.40
C GLU A 911 -4.00 23.03 -12.31
N ILE A 912 -3.70 22.70 -11.06
CA ILE A 912 -4.69 22.83 -9.96
C ILE A 912 -4.98 24.31 -9.64
N ASP A 913 -3.97 25.18 -9.74
CA ASP A 913 -4.11 26.61 -9.44
C ASP A 913 -4.78 27.41 -10.58
N THR A 914 -4.56 27.07 -11.86
CA THR A 914 -5.21 27.74 -13.01
C THR A 914 -6.70 27.49 -13.12
N VAL A 915 -7.21 26.36 -12.60
CA VAL A 915 -8.66 26.10 -12.47
C VAL A 915 -9.26 26.82 -11.24
N GLY A 916 -8.46 27.55 -10.46
CA GLY A 916 -8.91 28.35 -9.30
C GLY A 916 -9.36 27.54 -8.09
N ARG A 917 -9.33 26.20 -8.16
CA ARG A 917 -9.83 25.26 -7.13
C ARG A 917 -9.21 25.47 -5.75
N TRP A 918 -7.97 25.98 -5.70
CA TRP A 918 -7.23 26.19 -4.44
C TRP A 918 -7.68 27.42 -3.64
N VAL A 919 -8.73 28.14 -4.06
CA VAL A 919 -9.39 29.22 -3.30
C VAL A 919 -10.60 28.64 -2.53
N PRO A 920 -10.63 28.71 -1.19
CA PRO A 920 -11.80 28.29 -0.41
C PRO A 920 -13.09 29.00 -0.83
N PRO A 921 -14.25 28.31 -0.87
CA PRO A 921 -15.54 28.95 -1.10
C PRO A 921 -15.80 30.07 -0.08
N ALA A 922 -16.45 31.14 -0.51
CA ALA A 922 -16.88 32.18 0.40
C ALA A 922 -17.82 31.59 1.48
N ARG A 923 -17.67 32.05 2.73
CA ARG A 923 -18.42 31.57 3.90
C ARG A 923 -18.26 30.08 4.25
N VAL A 924 -17.25 29.36 3.75
CA VAL A 924 -17.04 27.92 4.06
C VAL A 924 -16.84 27.61 5.57
N GLU A 925 -16.38 28.58 6.38
CA GLU A 925 -16.29 28.46 7.85
C GLU A 925 -17.59 28.80 8.60
N ASP A 926 -18.65 29.28 7.92
CA ASP A 926 -19.90 29.69 8.57
C ASP A 926 -20.72 28.45 9.02
N LEU A 927 -21.10 28.43 10.30
CA LEU A 927 -21.80 27.34 10.97
C LEU A 927 -23.13 27.79 11.58
N PHE A 928 -24.11 26.89 11.50
CA PHE A 928 -25.45 26.98 12.07
C PHE A 928 -25.68 25.85 13.10
N ILE A 929 -26.71 26.00 13.93
CA ILE A 929 -27.10 25.01 14.95
C ILE A 929 -28.11 24.02 14.37
N ARG A 930 -27.76 22.74 14.31
CA ARG A 930 -28.59 21.62 13.82
C ARG A 930 -29.13 21.89 12.40
N ASP A 931 -30.45 21.90 12.20
CA ASP A 931 -31.08 22.05 10.88
C ASP A 931 -31.47 23.51 10.64
N PRO A 932 -30.69 24.33 9.92
CA PRO A 932 -30.97 25.75 9.80
C PRO A 932 -32.21 26.03 8.96
N GLU A 933 -33.12 26.86 9.49
CA GLU A 933 -34.20 27.42 8.68
C GLU A 933 -33.65 28.57 7.83
N LEU A 934 -33.13 28.24 6.64
CA LEU A 934 -32.40 29.19 5.76
C LEU A 934 -33.21 30.45 5.39
N SER A 935 -34.54 30.41 5.47
CA SER A 935 -35.43 31.57 5.35
C SER A 935 -35.05 32.74 6.28
N ARG A 936 -34.45 32.44 7.44
CA ARG A 936 -34.09 33.41 8.48
C ARG A 936 -32.75 34.11 8.25
N TYR A 937 -32.06 33.80 7.16
CA TYR A 937 -30.70 34.29 6.90
C TYR A 937 -30.63 34.98 5.53
N LYS A 938 -30.50 36.30 5.51
CA LYS A 938 -30.14 37.04 4.28
C LYS A 938 -28.65 37.29 4.31
N LEU A 939 -27.90 36.30 3.85
CA LEU A 939 -26.45 36.33 3.74
C LEU A 939 -26.05 36.81 2.32
N PRO A 940 -25.16 37.80 2.19
CA PRO A 940 -24.52 38.12 0.93
C PRO A 940 -23.33 37.18 0.65
N ASP A 941 -23.01 36.98 -0.63
CA ASP A 941 -21.93 36.10 -1.10
C ASP A 941 -20.55 36.48 -0.53
N SER A 942 -20.33 37.78 -0.27
CA SER A 942 -19.14 38.28 0.42
C SER A 942 -19.32 38.24 1.94
N ASP A 943 -18.29 37.79 2.66
CA ASP A 943 -18.29 37.80 4.13
C ASP A 943 -18.06 39.19 4.74
N GLN A 944 -17.52 40.13 3.94
CA GLN A 944 -17.34 41.55 4.32
C GLN A 944 -18.61 42.39 4.17
N SER A 945 -19.68 41.83 3.60
CA SER A 945 -20.93 42.54 3.35
C SER A 945 -21.95 42.37 4.50
N PRO A 946 -22.71 43.43 4.87
CA PRO A 946 -23.76 43.35 5.88
C PRO A 946 -24.84 42.30 5.57
N TYR A 947 -25.26 41.56 6.59
CA TYR A 947 -26.26 40.50 6.52
C TYR A 947 -27.43 40.76 7.50
N ILE A 948 -28.51 40.00 7.35
CA ILE A 948 -29.71 40.13 8.21
C ILE A 948 -30.10 38.76 8.77
N LEU A 949 -30.29 38.71 10.10
CA LEU A 949 -30.80 37.56 10.84
C LEU A 949 -32.24 37.82 11.29
N PHE A 950 -33.18 36.94 10.93
CA PHE A 950 -34.56 37.01 11.41
C PHE A 950 -34.70 36.22 12.71
N PRO A 951 -35.20 36.82 13.81
CA PRO A 951 -35.22 36.18 15.12
C PRO A 951 -35.94 34.82 15.15
N SER A 952 -35.54 33.96 16.08
CA SER A 952 -36.28 32.73 16.44
C SER A 952 -36.80 32.75 17.88
N GLN A 953 -37.95 32.12 18.14
CA GLN A 953 -38.44 31.86 19.50
C GLN A 953 -37.61 30.78 20.22
N SER A 954 -37.00 29.88 19.45
CA SER A 954 -36.01 28.93 19.95
C SER A 954 -34.72 29.67 20.29
N ASP A 955 -34.28 29.60 21.54
CA ASP A 955 -33.04 30.19 22.03
C ASP A 955 -31.89 29.16 22.07
N PHE A 956 -30.70 29.57 22.48
CA PHE A 956 -29.56 28.67 22.64
C PHE A 956 -29.79 27.51 23.60
N SER A 957 -30.77 27.57 24.53
CA SER A 957 -31.02 26.50 25.49
C SER A 957 -31.88 25.35 24.93
N ALA A 958 -32.35 25.46 23.69
CA ALA A 958 -33.17 24.44 23.04
C ALA A 958 -32.43 23.10 22.83
N PRO A 959 -32.88 21.99 23.44
CA PRO A 959 -32.21 20.70 23.34
C PRO A 959 -32.38 20.02 21.98
N MET A 960 -33.35 20.44 21.17
CA MET A 960 -33.65 19.92 19.82
C MET A 960 -34.05 21.07 18.90
N GLY A 961 -34.06 20.86 17.58
CA GLY A 961 -34.32 21.93 16.61
C GLY A 961 -33.17 22.93 16.45
N THR A 962 -33.43 24.06 15.78
CA THR A 962 -32.44 25.11 15.50
C THR A 962 -32.70 26.38 16.30
N SER A 963 -31.82 27.37 16.15
CA SER A 963 -31.97 28.76 16.60
C SER A 963 -31.26 29.66 15.58
N THR A 964 -31.72 30.91 15.38
CA THR A 964 -31.08 31.82 14.41
C THR A 964 -29.69 32.23 14.88
N PHE A 965 -28.68 31.50 14.38
CA PHE A 965 -27.27 31.63 14.73
C PHE A 965 -26.39 31.40 13.49
N ILE A 966 -25.40 32.26 13.29
CA ILE A 966 -24.31 32.05 12.33
C ILE A 966 -22.97 32.36 12.99
N GLY A 967 -22.02 31.42 12.94
CA GLY A 967 -20.74 31.54 13.62
C GLY A 967 -19.58 30.82 12.93
N ARG A 968 -18.37 30.93 13.50
CA ARG A 968 -17.13 30.33 13.00
C ARG A 968 -16.37 29.69 14.17
N ARG A 969 -15.64 28.60 13.92
CA ARG A 969 -14.85 27.89 14.95
C ARG A 969 -13.81 28.84 15.55
N GLN A 970 -13.63 28.80 16.87
CA GLN A 970 -12.43 29.36 17.48
C GLN A 970 -11.24 28.46 17.15
N ARG A 971 -10.28 28.98 16.37
CA ARG A 971 -9.08 28.26 15.91
C ARG A 971 -7.84 28.57 16.75
N SER A 972 -7.94 29.45 17.76
CA SER A 972 -6.80 29.90 18.55
C SER A 972 -7.15 30.16 20.00
N LEU A 973 -6.17 29.95 20.89
CA LEU A 973 -6.28 30.25 22.31
C LEU A 973 -6.40 31.76 22.57
N ASN A 974 -5.78 32.58 21.71
CA ASN A 974 -5.72 34.04 21.81
C ASN A 974 -6.41 34.68 20.60
N SER A 975 -7.75 34.64 20.57
CA SER A 975 -8.56 35.07 19.43
C SER A 975 -9.50 36.23 19.80
N THR A 976 -9.87 37.06 18.83
CA THR A 976 -10.88 38.11 18.99
C THR A 976 -12.01 37.95 17.97
N ALA A 977 -13.23 37.80 18.46
CA ALA A 977 -14.45 37.93 17.66
C ALA A 977 -15.03 39.34 17.84
N THR A 978 -15.45 39.99 16.75
CA THR A 978 -16.08 41.31 16.76
C THR A 978 -17.20 41.37 15.72
N THR A 979 -18.32 41.98 16.09
CA THR A 979 -19.45 42.27 15.21
C THR A 979 -19.98 43.69 15.48
N CYS A 980 -20.85 44.20 14.61
CA CYS A 980 -21.49 45.48 14.75
C CYS A 980 -22.95 45.40 14.29
N ILE A 981 -23.89 45.77 15.16
CA ILE A 981 -25.33 45.83 14.86
C ILE A 981 -25.67 47.23 14.35
N ASP A 982 -26.46 47.31 13.28
CA ASP A 982 -27.08 48.56 12.81
C ASP A 982 -28.40 48.78 13.57
N ILE A 983 -28.39 49.74 14.50
CA ILE A 983 -29.54 50.06 15.36
C ILE A 983 -30.29 51.31 14.88
N ALA A 984 -29.70 52.10 13.97
CA ALA A 984 -30.37 53.24 13.34
C ALA A 984 -31.55 52.82 12.46
N THR A 985 -31.55 51.59 11.94
CA THR A 985 -32.69 51.00 11.22
C THR A 985 -33.79 50.43 12.13
N SER A 986 -33.62 50.51 13.45
CA SER A 986 -34.41 49.73 14.43
C SER A 986 -35.30 50.54 15.37
N GLU A 987 -35.43 51.85 15.17
CA GLU A 987 -36.30 52.74 15.98
C GLU A 987 -37.82 52.49 15.80
N SER A 988 -38.21 51.49 15.00
CA SER A 988 -39.62 51.11 14.81
C SER A 988 -40.13 50.16 15.90
N THR A 989 -41.43 50.20 16.19
CA THR A 989 -42.10 49.28 17.12
C THR A 989 -42.01 47.80 16.73
N ALA A 990 -41.57 47.47 15.52
CA ALA A 990 -41.41 46.09 15.05
C ALA A 990 -40.13 45.39 15.54
N CYS A 991 -39.30 46.08 16.35
CA CYS A 991 -38.19 45.46 17.09
C CYS A 991 -38.55 44.96 18.50
N HIS A 992 -39.82 45.07 18.92
CA HIS A 992 -40.25 44.67 20.26
C HIS A 992 -39.97 43.19 20.57
N GLY A 993 -39.50 42.89 21.78
CA GLY A 993 -39.25 41.52 22.25
C GLY A 993 -38.03 40.83 21.63
N ILE A 994 -37.24 41.52 20.80
CA ILE A 994 -36.04 40.98 20.14
C ILE A 994 -34.82 41.12 21.06
N LYS A 995 -33.97 40.09 21.07
CA LYS A 995 -32.60 40.15 21.63
C LYS A 995 -31.60 39.61 20.61
N ALA A 996 -30.52 40.34 20.33
CA ALA A 996 -29.53 39.94 19.33
C ALA A 996 -28.11 40.33 19.75
N GLY A 997 -27.09 39.59 19.29
CA GLY A 997 -25.72 39.91 19.67
C GLY A 997 -24.67 38.89 19.25
N LEU A 998 -23.66 38.71 20.09
CA LEU A 998 -22.45 37.92 19.84
C LEU A 998 -22.22 36.90 20.95
N ALA A 999 -21.97 35.63 20.59
CA ALA A 999 -21.85 34.51 21.51
C ALA A 999 -20.54 33.72 21.32
N VAL A 1000 -20.12 33.05 22.39
CA VAL A 1000 -19.34 31.81 22.36
C VAL A 1000 -20.33 30.67 22.62
N TYR A 1001 -20.57 29.85 21.61
CA TYR A 1001 -21.48 28.69 21.70
C TYR A 1001 -20.67 27.40 21.60
N LYS A 1002 -20.93 26.43 22.50
CA LYS A 1002 -20.34 25.08 22.46
C LYS A 1002 -21.41 24.01 22.26
N ASP A 1003 -22.53 24.18 22.95
CA ASP A 1003 -23.77 23.41 22.82
C ASP A 1003 -24.91 24.12 23.58
N HIS A 1004 -26.12 23.53 23.58
CA HIS A 1004 -27.29 24.13 24.21
C HIS A 1004 -27.25 24.17 25.76
N MET A 1005 -26.38 23.37 26.38
CA MET A 1005 -26.10 23.44 27.82
C MET A 1005 -25.06 24.52 28.13
N ARG A 1006 -24.13 24.80 27.20
CA ARG A 1006 -22.89 25.57 27.45
C ARG A 1006 -22.66 26.68 26.42
N HIS A 1007 -22.87 27.92 26.85
CA HIS A 1007 -22.65 29.11 26.05
C HIS A 1007 -22.52 30.38 26.89
N VAL A 1008 -21.89 31.40 26.29
CA VAL A 1008 -21.69 32.75 26.83
C VAL A 1008 -22.09 33.75 25.75
N TYR A 1009 -22.81 34.83 26.08
CA TYR A 1009 -23.17 35.84 25.07
C TYR A 1009 -23.30 37.26 25.61
N LEU A 1010 -22.99 38.21 24.73
CA LEU A 1010 -23.48 39.59 24.74
C LEU A 1010 -24.81 39.62 23.97
N ALA A 1011 -25.88 40.13 24.59
CA ALA A 1011 -27.14 40.43 23.92
C ALA A 1011 -27.47 41.92 24.07
N TYR A 1012 -27.81 42.58 22.98
CA TYR A 1012 -28.56 43.82 23.00
C TYR A 1012 -30.05 43.48 23.06
N ASP A 1013 -30.73 44.08 24.02
CA ASP A 1013 -32.17 43.99 24.23
C ASP A 1013 -32.84 45.24 23.65
N PHE A 1014 -33.72 45.06 22.65
CA PHE A 1014 -34.32 46.18 21.92
C PHE A 1014 -35.43 46.90 22.73
N ASP A 1015 -35.96 46.29 23.79
CA ASP A 1015 -37.01 46.87 24.64
C ASP A 1015 -36.41 47.76 25.72
N THR A 1016 -35.36 47.28 26.40
CA THR A 1016 -34.66 48.01 27.46
C THR A 1016 -33.57 48.94 26.94
N LYS A 1017 -33.17 48.79 25.67
CA LYS A 1017 -31.99 49.43 25.05
C LYS A 1017 -30.68 49.16 25.82
N GLU A 1018 -30.58 47.99 26.46
CA GLU A 1018 -29.43 47.59 27.30
C GLU A 1018 -28.62 46.45 26.65
N VAL A 1019 -27.30 46.47 26.82
CA VAL A 1019 -26.43 45.33 26.53
C VAL A 1019 -26.19 44.54 27.82
N VAL A 1020 -26.64 43.28 27.82
CA VAL A 1020 -26.48 42.32 28.92
C VAL A 1020 -25.52 41.20 28.54
N CYS A 1021 -24.76 40.71 29.53
CA CYS A 1021 -23.86 39.57 29.37
C CYS A 1021 -24.36 38.37 30.17
N HIS A 1022 -24.47 37.20 29.55
CA HIS A 1022 -24.90 35.97 30.21
C HIS A 1022 -23.86 34.85 30.07
N VAL A 1023 -23.75 34.04 31.13
CA VAL A 1023 -22.94 32.82 31.20
C VAL A 1023 -23.84 31.66 31.60
N ARG A 1024 -23.82 30.57 30.83
CA ARG A 1024 -24.57 29.34 31.13
C ARG A 1024 -23.68 28.11 30.94
N ASN A 1025 -23.63 27.26 31.96
CA ASN A 1025 -23.25 25.86 31.86
C ASN A 1025 -24.24 25.01 32.67
N ALA A 1026 -25.26 24.50 31.98
CA ALA A 1026 -26.31 23.70 32.60
C ALA A 1026 -25.85 22.32 33.10
N SER A 1027 -24.63 21.84 32.74
CA SER A 1027 -24.11 20.57 33.28
C SER A 1027 -23.54 20.73 34.69
N THR A 1028 -23.11 21.94 35.06
CA THR A 1028 -22.63 22.29 36.42
C THR A 1028 -23.65 23.09 37.24
N GLY A 1029 -24.84 23.35 36.67
CA GLY A 1029 -25.87 24.21 37.28
C GLY A 1029 -25.56 25.71 37.21
N LEU A 1030 -24.50 26.11 36.49
CA LEU A 1030 -24.09 27.50 36.35
C LEU A 1030 -25.05 28.27 35.41
N GLY A 1031 -25.63 29.34 35.93
CA GLY A 1031 -26.31 30.37 35.15
C GLY A 1031 -26.20 31.72 35.84
N ARG A 1032 -25.62 32.73 35.19
CA ARG A 1032 -25.56 34.10 35.71
C ARG A 1032 -25.64 35.16 34.61
N THR A 1033 -26.20 36.30 34.95
CA THR A 1033 -25.95 37.58 34.27
C THR A 1033 -24.70 38.22 34.88
N LEU A 1034 -23.84 38.85 34.10
CA LEU A 1034 -22.70 39.61 34.63
C LEU A 1034 -23.17 41.01 35.09
N ALA A 1035 -22.51 41.55 36.13
CA ALA A 1035 -23.04 42.69 36.88
C ALA A 1035 -22.88 44.08 36.22
N ALA A 1036 -22.15 44.18 35.11
CA ALA A 1036 -21.99 45.42 34.36
C ALA A 1036 -22.71 45.33 33.01
N THR A 1037 -23.46 46.37 32.68
CA THR A 1037 -24.24 46.52 31.45
C THR A 1037 -23.87 47.81 30.73
N LEU A 1038 -24.33 47.96 29.48
CA LEU A 1038 -24.24 49.21 28.73
C LEU A 1038 -25.64 49.66 28.32
N GLN A 1039 -26.12 50.76 28.91
CA GLN A 1039 -27.31 51.45 28.43
C GLN A 1039 -26.97 52.22 27.14
N VAL A 1040 -27.60 51.84 26.04
CA VAL A 1040 -27.38 52.45 24.72
C VAL A 1040 -28.18 53.76 24.62
N ARG A 1041 -27.53 54.83 24.18
CA ARG A 1041 -28.15 56.16 24.02
C ARG A 1041 -29.01 56.23 22.77
N GLU A 1042 -30.07 57.02 22.83
CA GLU A 1042 -31.04 57.17 21.73
C GLU A 1042 -30.46 57.78 20.45
N ASN A 1043 -29.26 58.38 20.49
CA ASN A 1043 -28.57 58.90 19.32
C ASN A 1043 -27.42 58.00 18.81
N ALA A 1044 -27.29 56.78 19.36
CA ALA A 1044 -26.38 55.76 18.86
C ALA A 1044 -26.93 55.16 17.57
N LYS A 1045 -26.07 55.01 16.55
CA LYS A 1045 -26.45 54.46 15.24
C LYS A 1045 -26.03 53.01 15.05
N THR A 1046 -24.92 52.62 15.67
CA THR A 1046 -24.43 51.24 15.63
C THR A 1046 -23.90 50.81 16.99
N LEU A 1047 -23.95 49.51 17.24
CA LEU A 1047 -23.47 48.88 18.47
C LEU A 1047 -22.42 47.82 18.13
N GLY A 1048 -21.17 48.10 18.48
CA GLY A 1048 -20.07 47.14 18.38
C GLY A 1048 -20.08 46.18 19.57
N LEU A 1049 -20.00 44.88 19.32
CA LEU A 1049 -19.87 43.82 20.32
C LEU A 1049 -18.58 43.04 20.05
N LYS A 1050 -17.86 42.67 21.10
CA LYS A 1050 -16.56 41.99 21.00
C LYS A 1050 -16.35 40.99 22.12
N ILE A 1051 -15.78 39.84 21.78
CA ILE A 1051 -15.29 38.85 22.73
C ILE A 1051 -13.80 38.62 22.45
N ILE A 1052 -12.95 38.83 23.45
CA ILE A 1052 -11.53 38.48 23.41
C ILE A 1052 -11.35 37.20 24.23
N ALA A 1053 -10.86 36.16 23.59
CA ALA A 1053 -10.44 34.93 24.25
C ALA A 1053 -8.93 34.95 24.55
N ALA A 1054 -8.58 34.41 25.71
CA ALA A 1054 -7.25 33.93 26.08
C ALA A 1054 -7.44 32.54 26.71
N SER A 1055 -6.39 31.72 26.82
CA SER A 1055 -6.53 30.32 27.22
C SER A 1055 -7.29 30.09 28.54
N ALA A 1056 -7.20 31.01 29.50
CA ALA A 1056 -7.90 30.95 30.78
C ALA A 1056 -9.26 31.72 30.84
N ARG A 1057 -9.58 32.60 29.88
CA ARG A 1057 -10.77 33.49 30.00
C ARG A 1057 -11.29 34.07 28.68
N TYR A 1058 -12.60 34.25 28.63
CA TYR A 1058 -13.30 35.15 27.71
C TYR A 1058 -13.57 36.49 28.39
N ARG A 1059 -13.26 37.60 27.72
CA ARG A 1059 -13.58 38.98 28.14
C ARG A 1059 -14.55 39.60 27.14
N LEU A 1060 -15.64 40.16 27.65
CA LEU A 1060 -16.78 40.62 26.86
C LEU A 1060 -16.84 42.15 26.87
N PHE A 1061 -16.92 42.76 25.69
CA PHE A 1061 -16.90 44.20 25.51
C PHE A 1061 -18.04 44.68 24.60
N ALA A 1062 -18.50 45.90 24.85
CA ALA A 1062 -19.41 46.63 23.98
C ALA A 1062 -18.89 48.06 23.73
N ARG A 1063 -19.31 48.66 22.62
CA ARG A 1063 -19.22 50.10 22.38
C ARG A 1063 -20.40 50.57 21.55
N GLN A 1064 -20.91 51.77 21.83
CA GLN A 1064 -21.87 52.44 20.97
C GLN A 1064 -21.15 53.45 20.06
N CYS A 1065 -21.66 53.68 18.86
CA CYS A 1065 -21.19 54.74 17.97
C CYS A 1065 -22.30 55.75 17.74
N THR A 1066 -22.01 57.03 18.01
CA THR A 1066 -22.89 58.15 17.63
C THR A 1066 -22.42 58.73 16.30
N SER A 1067 -23.25 59.53 15.62
CA SER A 1067 -22.92 60.15 14.33
C SER A 1067 -21.77 61.18 14.34
N ARG A 1068 -21.02 61.30 15.45
CA ARG A 1068 -19.92 62.28 15.64
C ARG A 1068 -18.66 61.69 16.27
N VAL A 1069 -18.76 60.60 17.05
CA VAL A 1069 -17.66 60.00 17.82
C VAL A 1069 -17.92 58.49 17.98
N GLU A 1070 -16.90 57.66 17.72
CA GLU A 1070 -16.86 56.27 18.21
C GLU A 1070 -16.44 56.26 19.68
N GLU A 1071 -17.22 55.61 20.56
CA GLU A 1071 -16.83 55.48 21.96
C GLU A 1071 -15.80 54.35 22.18
N GLU A 1072 -15.08 54.41 23.29
CA GLU A 1072 -14.12 53.38 23.70
C GLU A 1072 -14.83 52.05 24.02
N TRP A 1073 -14.07 50.94 23.98
CA TRP A 1073 -14.59 49.62 24.30
C TRP A 1073 -14.72 49.42 25.81
N GLN A 1074 -15.95 49.46 26.32
CA GLN A 1074 -16.27 49.14 27.72
C GLN A 1074 -16.28 47.62 27.92
N GLU A 1075 -15.55 47.12 28.93
CA GLU A 1075 -15.67 45.73 29.38
C GLU A 1075 -16.93 45.57 30.24
N LEU A 1076 -17.79 44.63 29.87
CA LEU A 1076 -19.03 44.30 30.58
C LEU A 1076 -18.89 43.05 31.48
N GLY A 1077 -17.80 42.31 31.32
CA GLY A 1077 -17.40 41.27 32.25
C GLY A 1077 -16.53 40.19 31.62
N SER A 1078 -16.31 39.11 32.37
CA SER A 1078 -15.57 37.95 31.90
C SER A 1078 -16.14 36.63 32.42
N CYS A 1079 -15.71 35.55 31.79
CA CYS A 1079 -16.01 34.15 32.10
C CYS A 1079 -14.70 33.38 31.99
N GLU A 1080 -14.42 32.45 32.91
CA GLU A 1080 -13.25 31.57 32.74
C GLU A 1080 -13.55 30.54 31.64
N THR A 1081 -12.55 30.16 30.86
CA THR A 1081 -12.71 29.11 29.83
C THR A 1081 -13.07 27.77 30.46
N ALA A 1082 -12.56 27.51 31.67
CA ALA A 1082 -12.89 26.35 32.49
C ALA A 1082 -14.39 26.24 32.82
N GLU A 1083 -15.12 27.35 32.96
CA GLU A 1083 -16.57 27.34 33.23
C GLU A 1083 -17.39 26.77 32.06
N LEU A 1084 -16.82 26.74 30.85
CA LEU A 1084 -17.40 26.11 29.66
C LEU A 1084 -16.71 24.80 29.25
N ALA A 1085 -15.64 24.39 29.92
CA ALA A 1085 -14.94 23.14 29.65
C ALA A 1085 -15.68 21.95 30.30
N ALA A 1086 -15.57 20.78 29.68
CA ALA A 1086 -15.97 19.49 30.26
C ALA A 1086 -15.20 18.36 29.57
N ARG A 1087 -15.36 17.11 30.03
CA ARG A 1087 -15.08 15.94 29.18
C ARG A 1087 -16.14 15.90 28.07
N GLU A 1088 -15.75 16.33 26.87
CA GLU A 1088 -16.66 16.73 25.80
C GLU A 1088 -16.16 16.34 24.41
N MET A 1089 -17.07 16.38 23.42
CA MET A 1089 -16.74 16.00 22.04
C MET A 1089 -16.55 17.19 21.08
N THR A 1090 -17.00 18.39 21.47
CA THR A 1090 -17.03 19.61 20.65
C THR A 1090 -16.07 20.69 21.16
N GLY A 1091 -16.09 21.88 20.56
CA GLY A 1091 -15.35 23.06 21.00
C GLY A 1091 -16.09 24.37 20.70
N PRO A 1092 -15.53 25.53 21.08
CA PRO A 1092 -16.17 26.83 20.95
C PRO A 1092 -16.28 27.37 19.52
N VAL A 1093 -17.44 27.95 19.23
CA VAL A 1093 -17.79 28.66 17.99
C VAL A 1093 -18.19 30.09 18.36
N PHE A 1094 -17.55 31.09 17.77
CA PHE A 1094 -17.97 32.48 17.88
C PHE A 1094 -19.07 32.78 16.87
N GLY A 1095 -20.21 33.33 17.26
CA GLY A 1095 -21.26 33.63 16.29
C GLY A 1095 -22.28 34.68 16.70
N THR A 1096 -22.94 35.24 15.70
CA THR A 1096 -24.03 36.21 15.87
C THR A 1096 -25.38 35.51 15.87
N PHE A 1097 -26.31 36.00 16.69
CA PHE A 1097 -27.64 35.41 16.87
C PHE A 1097 -28.74 36.46 16.98
N ALA A 1098 -29.99 36.03 16.78
CA ALA A 1098 -31.19 36.80 17.07
C ALA A 1098 -32.31 35.91 17.61
N HIS A 1099 -32.85 36.26 18.78
CA HIS A 1099 -33.99 35.57 19.42
C HIS A 1099 -35.16 36.54 19.63
N THR A 1100 -36.38 36.03 19.75
CA THR A 1100 -37.58 36.84 20.03
C THR A 1100 -38.51 36.19 21.06
N ALA A 1101 -39.17 37.02 21.87
CA ALA A 1101 -40.23 36.61 22.79
C ALA A 1101 -41.65 36.74 22.21
N ILE A 1102 -41.81 37.36 21.03
CA ILE A 1102 -43.12 37.57 20.36
C ILE A 1102 -43.26 36.65 19.13
N THR A 1103 -44.37 36.75 18.39
CA THR A 1103 -44.62 35.89 17.22
C THR A 1103 -43.61 36.18 16.10
N GLU A 1104 -43.02 35.13 15.53
CA GLU A 1104 -41.92 35.26 14.57
C GLU A 1104 -42.34 35.99 13.28
N SER A 1105 -43.60 35.84 12.87
CA SER A 1105 -44.21 36.55 11.73
C SER A 1105 -44.38 38.06 11.94
N GLU A 1106 -44.21 38.55 13.16
CA GLU A 1106 -44.35 39.96 13.53
C GLU A 1106 -42.99 40.68 13.67
N CYS A 1107 -41.88 39.92 13.63
CA CYS A 1107 -40.53 40.42 13.83
C CYS A 1107 -39.87 40.92 12.54
N ILE A 1108 -39.16 42.05 12.60
CA ILE A 1108 -38.19 42.41 11.55
C ILE A 1108 -36.81 41.78 11.80
N GLY A 1109 -36.05 41.58 10.73
CA GLY A 1109 -34.70 41.02 10.81
C GLY A 1109 -33.66 42.03 11.32
N VAL A 1110 -32.78 41.58 12.20
CA VAL A 1110 -31.68 42.37 12.76
C VAL A 1110 -30.51 42.42 11.79
N ARG A 1111 -30.04 43.63 11.49
CA ARG A 1111 -28.95 43.89 10.54
C ARG A 1111 -27.59 43.91 11.24
N PHE A 1112 -26.72 43.01 10.83
CA PHE A 1112 -25.32 42.95 11.26
C PHE A 1112 -24.42 43.43 10.12
N LEU A 1113 -23.42 44.26 10.45
CA LEU A 1113 -22.52 44.83 9.44
C LEU A 1113 -21.37 43.87 9.08
N ASN A 1114 -20.92 43.04 10.01
CA ASN A 1114 -19.81 42.10 9.84
C ASN A 1114 -19.78 41.01 10.94
N LEU A 1115 -19.06 39.92 10.69
CA LEU A 1115 -18.53 39.03 11.73
C LEU A 1115 -17.04 38.80 11.48
N ASP A 1116 -16.20 39.50 12.24
CA ASP A 1116 -14.74 39.45 12.15
C ASP A 1116 -14.20 38.53 13.26
N VAL A 1117 -13.53 37.44 12.88
CA VAL A 1117 -12.94 36.47 13.81
C VAL A 1117 -11.45 36.33 13.49
N LYS A 1118 -10.62 36.92 14.35
CA LYS A 1118 -9.16 36.88 14.26
C LYS A 1118 -8.63 35.86 15.26
N ASN A 1119 -7.80 34.95 14.76
CA ASN A 1119 -7.19 33.83 15.49
C ASN A 1119 -5.68 34.08 15.64
#